data_AF-A0A7Z9KVW3-F1
#
_entry.id   AF-A0A7Z9KVW3-F1
#
_cell.length_a   1.000
_cell.length_b   1.000
_cell.length_c   1.000
_cell.angle_alpha   90.00
_cell.angle_beta   90.00
_cell.angle_gamma   90.00
#
_symmetry.space_group_name_H-M   'P 1'
#
loop_
_entity.id
_entity.type
_entity.pdbx_description
1 polymer ?
#
loop_
_entity_poly.entity_id
_entity_poly.type
_entity_poly.pdbx_seq_one_letter_code
_entity_poly.pdbx_strand_id
1 'polypeptide(L)'
;MHISKNAKLYEMRPLTGPLDPQSSPDTVGAGAHRWVQNFRVNAAGNLYRSAGWQRFMGESGAVNADLHNQFPLNDAKAPATPTQIATGTEEDITILFNATSTNGDTRLLAGTTSRLYSYNQKTNNYRIIRNVTLGSGKWKAAQLDDDVVFVNENAKPIYWKFDQPAENTGNESVREIGSFSEVGLNRVRHIQEWRGLMFYGNVHEGNEWVPDRLVWSDFKKPFAVTPGTESLAGYQDLGHGEDIVGMEPLGNALLIYTVKGVWQFEVSGGTGTQVLSFRKRFTDDDNGNQIPAYPNTIISAQDNHFYLGRDGVYYYNIYRAAPDKPPWLHQASSVIFDSINKSECDAPIAAFNAKTDEVWISWPVAGAVKNSKTLIINVKHKHVSYMDAGFSAFTNFTKKDYTSLGEWLTTSNYICSDADVAYARDSTEGSTVCVGEAVFDTAPNTPTLTNIYSTDLLTISDDGFSGDNLITEDWTADSTSSLSLYGNLGSKTFADICTQTCPDDIRFLMVSVIDNCIKEDADVYYRENCKNKTGCGIYEKPNNYKSILRSPALRFNSPKNNKLLKALTVEFEHDTTKKGGTIDLRIGNSAQAVDPNKTGCGLQWRSVTGKDVACVTGDKDLPPGSRAVEELTWPLHEQGRNLYYEVSVYGTKGQFEASAIRLYAETKTS
;
A
#
# COMPACT_ATOMS: atom_id res chain seq x y z
N MET A 1 -14.06 -45.80 -1.64
CA MET A 1 -14.75 -45.07 -2.72
C MET A 1 -14.46 -45.76 -4.04
N HIS A 2 -15.46 -46.26 -4.75
CA HIS A 2 -15.25 -47.01 -6.00
C HIS A 2 -15.42 -46.05 -7.19
N ILE A 3 -14.32 -45.51 -7.71
CA ILE A 3 -14.33 -44.79 -8.99
C ILE A 3 -14.55 -45.86 -10.07
N SER A 4 -15.57 -45.70 -10.89
CA SER A 4 -15.89 -46.64 -11.97
C SER A 4 -14.74 -46.68 -12.98
N LYS A 5 -14.48 -47.86 -13.55
CA LYS A 5 -13.43 -48.05 -14.58
C LYS A 5 -13.63 -47.15 -15.81
N ASN A 6 -14.84 -46.64 -16.02
CA ASN A 6 -15.19 -45.82 -17.17
C ASN A 6 -15.03 -44.30 -16.93
N ALA A 7 -14.75 -43.88 -15.69
CA ALA A 7 -14.56 -42.46 -15.36
C ALA A 7 -13.21 -41.98 -15.87
N LYS A 8 -13.21 -40.89 -16.65
CA LYS A 8 -11.99 -40.21 -17.09
C LYS A 8 -11.59 -39.16 -16.05
N LEU A 9 -10.29 -39.03 -15.83
CA LEU A 9 -9.69 -37.96 -15.04
C LEU A 9 -9.53 -36.71 -15.91
N TYR A 10 -10.07 -35.59 -15.45
CA TYR A 10 -9.82 -34.25 -15.97
C TYR A 10 -9.09 -33.46 -14.90
N GLU A 11 -7.85 -33.11 -15.16
CA GLU A 11 -7.00 -32.39 -14.22
C GLU A 11 -6.83 -30.94 -14.69
N MET A 12 -7.05 -29.99 -13.78
CA MET A 12 -6.88 -28.55 -14.05
C MET A 12 -5.63 -28.07 -13.32
N ARG A 13 -4.59 -27.79 -14.11
CA ARG A 13 -3.31 -27.20 -13.68
C ARG A 13 -2.69 -26.37 -14.83
N PRO A 14 -1.98 -25.26 -14.53
CA PRO A 14 -1.95 -24.58 -13.24
C PRO A 14 -3.32 -23.93 -12.94
N LEU A 15 -3.61 -23.66 -11.66
CA LEU A 15 -4.85 -22.98 -11.25
C LEU A 15 -4.78 -21.45 -11.40
N THR A 16 -3.67 -20.91 -11.89
CA THR A 16 -3.37 -19.46 -11.98
C THR A 16 -3.88 -18.80 -13.26
N GLY A 17 -4.70 -19.47 -14.06
CA GLY A 17 -5.20 -18.84 -15.28
C GLY A 17 -6.12 -17.65 -14.99
N PRO A 18 -6.33 -16.78 -15.98
CA PRO A 18 -6.97 -15.49 -15.78
C PRO A 18 -8.43 -15.61 -15.34
N LEU A 19 -8.89 -14.59 -14.62
CA LEU A 19 -10.30 -14.33 -14.39
C LEU A 19 -10.97 -13.92 -15.72
N ASP A 20 -11.99 -14.65 -16.15
CA ASP A 20 -12.73 -14.38 -17.40
C ASP A 20 -14.25 -14.40 -17.19
N PRO A 21 -14.82 -13.30 -16.66
CA PRO A 21 -16.26 -13.08 -16.58
C PRO A 21 -16.90 -12.69 -17.92
N GLN A 22 -16.11 -12.14 -18.85
CA GLN A 22 -16.64 -11.47 -20.05
C GLN A 22 -16.96 -12.43 -21.19
N SER A 23 -16.12 -13.45 -21.42
CA SER A 23 -16.33 -14.42 -22.50
C SER A 23 -17.68 -15.13 -22.37
N SER A 24 -18.17 -15.75 -23.44
CA SER A 24 -19.27 -16.71 -23.30
C SER A 24 -18.84 -17.84 -22.36
N PRO A 25 -19.71 -18.37 -21.47
CA PRO A 25 -19.31 -19.38 -20.49
C PRO A 25 -18.65 -20.63 -21.08
N ASP A 26 -18.84 -20.86 -22.38
CA ASP A 26 -18.27 -21.98 -23.13
C ASP A 26 -17.06 -21.65 -24.00
N THR A 27 -16.67 -20.38 -24.09
CA THR A 27 -15.47 -19.94 -24.81
C THR A 27 -14.33 -19.55 -23.87
N VAL A 28 -14.55 -19.67 -22.56
CA VAL A 28 -13.51 -19.45 -21.54
C VAL A 28 -12.36 -20.43 -21.79
N GLY A 29 -11.15 -19.88 -21.91
CA GLY A 29 -9.95 -20.66 -22.22
C GLY A 29 -9.65 -21.75 -21.18
N ALA A 30 -9.00 -22.82 -21.61
CA ALA A 30 -8.52 -23.84 -20.68
C ALA A 30 -7.55 -23.22 -19.65
N GLY A 31 -7.77 -23.51 -18.37
CA GLY A 31 -6.98 -22.95 -17.26
C GLY A 31 -7.51 -21.63 -16.70
N ALA A 32 -8.38 -20.90 -17.43
CA ALA A 32 -9.04 -19.69 -16.93
C ALA A 32 -10.25 -20.04 -16.05
N HIS A 33 -10.60 -19.10 -15.17
CA HIS A 33 -11.71 -19.26 -14.22
C HIS A 33 -12.79 -18.23 -14.47
N ARG A 34 -14.04 -18.60 -14.17
CA ARG A 34 -15.15 -17.63 -14.26
C ARG A 34 -15.17 -16.62 -13.14
N TRP A 35 -14.68 -17.03 -11.97
CA TRP A 35 -14.58 -16.16 -10.82
C TRP A 35 -13.39 -16.59 -9.97
N VAL A 36 -12.60 -15.60 -9.58
CA VAL A 36 -11.47 -15.73 -8.66
C VAL A 36 -11.61 -14.61 -7.66
N GLN A 37 -11.87 -14.95 -6.41
CA GLN A 37 -12.02 -13.98 -5.33
C GLN A 37 -11.15 -14.35 -4.15
N ASN A 38 -10.39 -13.37 -3.65
CA ASN A 38 -9.50 -13.49 -2.50
C ASN A 38 -8.50 -14.65 -2.64
N PHE A 39 -7.90 -14.79 -3.84
CA PHE A 39 -6.80 -15.71 -4.13
C PHE A 39 -5.63 -14.96 -4.75
N ARG A 40 -4.41 -15.30 -4.35
CA ARG A 40 -3.17 -14.72 -4.88
C ARG A 40 -2.28 -15.82 -5.44
N VAL A 41 -1.19 -15.41 -6.08
CA VAL A 41 -0.23 -16.33 -6.68
C VAL A 41 1.14 -16.05 -6.09
N ASN A 42 1.77 -17.09 -5.52
CA ASN A 42 3.08 -16.93 -4.91
C ASN A 42 4.18 -16.85 -5.98
N ALA A 43 5.42 -16.60 -5.57
CA ALA A 43 6.54 -16.47 -6.50
C ALA A 43 6.78 -17.71 -7.39
N ALA A 44 6.36 -18.89 -6.93
CA ALA A 44 6.45 -20.17 -7.64
C ALA A 44 5.30 -20.39 -8.64
N GLY A 45 4.27 -19.54 -8.64
CA GLY A 45 3.11 -19.70 -9.53
C GLY A 45 2.03 -20.62 -8.97
N ASN A 46 1.97 -20.82 -7.65
CA ASN A 46 0.90 -21.58 -7.01
C ASN A 46 -0.21 -20.66 -6.52
N LEU A 47 -1.46 -21.10 -6.66
CA LEU A 47 -2.63 -20.36 -6.23
C LEU A 47 -2.83 -20.56 -4.74
N TYR A 48 -2.77 -19.50 -3.94
CA TYR A 48 -3.02 -19.57 -2.51
C TYR A 48 -4.13 -18.61 -2.10
N ARG A 49 -4.83 -18.94 -1.02
CA ARG A 49 -5.79 -18.07 -0.38
C ARG A 49 -5.08 -16.76 -0.05
N SER A 50 -5.62 -15.66 -0.56
CA SER A 50 -5.05 -14.34 -0.28
C SER A 50 -4.93 -14.14 1.23
N ALA A 51 -3.87 -13.46 1.64
CA ALA A 51 -3.81 -12.94 2.98
C ALA A 51 -4.89 -11.83 3.14
N GLY A 52 -5.34 -11.66 4.37
CA GLY A 52 -6.18 -10.55 4.81
C GLY A 52 -5.30 -9.40 5.29
N TRP A 53 -5.78 -8.67 6.29
CA TRP A 53 -5.03 -7.54 6.84
C TRP A 53 -5.29 -7.37 8.32
N GLN A 54 -4.32 -6.73 8.97
CA GLN A 54 -4.40 -6.30 10.36
C GLN A 54 -4.11 -4.81 10.47
N ARG A 55 -4.37 -4.22 11.63
CA ARG A 55 -3.98 -2.84 11.94
C ARG A 55 -2.47 -2.67 11.73
N PHE A 56 -2.07 -1.53 11.18
CA PHE A 56 -0.67 -1.21 10.99
C PHE A 56 0.08 -1.24 12.34
N MET A 57 1.23 -1.92 12.37
CA MET A 57 2.04 -2.13 13.59
C MET A 57 1.24 -2.80 14.73
N GLY A 58 0.41 -3.80 14.42
CA GLY A 58 -0.52 -4.41 15.37
C GLY A 58 0.08 -5.15 16.58
N GLU A 59 1.40 -5.10 16.77
CA GLU A 59 2.14 -5.62 17.92
C GLU A 59 1.72 -4.94 19.24
N SER A 60 1.99 -5.58 20.39
CA SER A 60 1.64 -5.05 21.71
C SER A 60 2.39 -3.74 21.98
N GLY A 61 1.66 -2.63 22.16
CA GLY A 61 2.23 -1.32 22.50
C GLY A 61 1.96 -0.23 21.48
N ALA A 62 1.49 -0.56 20.27
CA ALA A 62 1.08 0.46 19.31
C ALA A 62 -0.17 1.20 19.78
N VAL A 63 -0.03 2.52 20.00
CA VAL A 63 -1.08 3.36 20.57
C VAL A 63 -2.11 3.74 19.51
N ASN A 64 -1.67 4.31 18.39
CA ASN A 64 -2.55 4.82 17.33
C ASN A 64 -1.83 4.80 15.96
N ALA A 65 -1.00 3.78 15.73
CA ALA A 65 -0.23 3.63 14.49
C ALA A 65 -1.14 3.45 13.25
N ASP A 66 -2.35 2.93 13.42
CA ASP A 66 -3.34 2.84 12.35
C ASP A 66 -4.22 4.10 12.19
N LEU A 67 -3.93 5.17 12.93
CA LEU A 67 -4.63 6.45 12.90
C LEU A 67 -6.14 6.33 13.20
N HIS A 68 -6.56 5.31 13.95
CA HIS A 68 -7.97 5.03 14.18
C HIS A 68 -8.71 6.17 14.90
N ASN A 69 -8.06 6.88 15.83
CA ASN A 69 -8.70 7.92 16.63
C ASN A 69 -8.80 9.27 15.88
N GLN A 70 -7.90 9.56 14.94
CA GLN A 70 -7.79 10.86 14.23
C GLN A 70 -7.83 12.12 15.14
N PHE A 71 -7.59 11.97 16.44
CA PHE A 71 -7.56 13.03 17.47
C PHE A 71 -8.83 13.92 17.52
N PRO A 72 -9.98 13.38 17.95
CA PRO A 72 -11.24 14.12 18.00
C PRO A 72 -11.25 15.08 19.20
N LEU A 73 -11.93 16.21 19.02
CA LEU A 73 -12.04 17.37 19.92
C LEU A 73 -12.28 17.13 21.42
N ASN A 74 -12.80 15.97 21.82
CA ASN A 74 -13.35 15.74 23.15
C ASN A 74 -12.47 14.85 24.04
N ASP A 75 -11.25 14.54 23.62
CA ASP A 75 -10.33 13.78 24.47
C ASP A 75 -9.75 14.70 25.56
N ALA A 76 -10.40 14.70 26.73
CA ALA A 76 -10.04 15.50 27.91
C ALA A 76 -8.63 15.18 28.47
N LYS A 77 -7.94 14.16 27.92
CA LYS A 77 -6.56 13.78 28.25
C LYS A 77 -5.55 14.05 27.12
N ALA A 78 -5.98 14.60 25.99
CA ALA A 78 -5.04 15.18 25.03
C ALA A 78 -4.44 16.47 25.65
N PRO A 79 -3.12 16.72 25.55
CA PRO A 79 -2.58 18.00 25.97
C PRO A 79 -3.29 19.10 25.17
N ALA A 80 -4.07 19.93 25.89
CA ALA A 80 -4.78 21.11 25.35
C ALA A 80 -3.76 21.99 24.58
N THR A 81 -4.02 22.61 23.42
CA THR A 81 -5.22 23.25 22.86
C THR A 81 -4.97 23.43 21.36
N PRO A 82 -5.96 23.23 20.49
CA PRO A 82 -6.30 24.30 19.55
C PRO A 82 -7.78 24.65 19.64
N THR A 83 -8.05 25.94 19.84
CA THR A 83 -9.35 26.60 19.60
C THR A 83 -9.82 26.52 18.13
N GLN A 84 -9.19 25.66 17.31
CA GLN A 84 -9.39 25.50 15.87
C GLN A 84 -9.36 24.02 15.41
N ILE A 85 -9.52 23.02 16.29
CA ILE A 85 -9.92 21.70 15.79
C ILE A 85 -11.39 21.82 15.40
N ALA A 86 -11.68 22.13 14.14
CA ALA A 86 -13.03 22.29 13.66
C ALA A 86 -13.80 20.96 13.77
N THR A 87 -14.96 21.00 14.43
CA THR A 87 -16.07 20.02 14.33
C THR A 87 -15.70 18.54 14.12
N GLY A 88 -15.04 17.93 15.10
CA GLY A 88 -15.37 16.62 15.71
C GLY A 88 -15.93 15.47 14.86
N THR A 89 -15.59 15.36 13.58
CA THR A 89 -16.04 14.27 12.70
C THR A 89 -14.82 13.61 12.10
N GLU A 90 -14.84 12.28 12.10
CA GLU A 90 -13.86 11.46 11.40
C GLU A 90 -13.91 11.75 9.90
N GLU A 91 -12.75 11.90 9.27
CA GLU A 91 -12.63 12.18 7.84
C GLU A 91 -11.91 11.03 7.14
N ASP A 92 -12.28 10.76 5.89
CA ASP A 92 -11.60 9.73 5.10
C ASP A 92 -10.11 10.07 4.92
N ILE A 93 -9.24 9.12 5.24
CA ILE A 93 -7.82 9.25 4.92
C ILE A 93 -7.68 9.04 3.40
N THR A 94 -7.23 10.08 2.70
CA THR A 94 -7.19 10.16 1.23
C THR A 94 -5.78 10.05 0.65
N ILE A 95 -4.75 10.19 1.48
CA ILE A 95 -3.35 10.04 1.08
C ILE A 95 -2.57 9.27 2.14
N LEU A 96 -1.70 8.38 1.66
CA LEU A 96 -0.57 7.83 2.40
C LEU A 96 0.69 8.10 1.57
N PHE A 97 1.75 8.57 2.20
CA PHE A 97 3.00 8.89 1.53
C PHE A 97 4.19 8.47 2.39
N ASN A 98 5.08 7.63 1.84
CA ASN A 98 6.33 7.27 2.48
C ASN A 98 7.40 8.29 2.08
N ALA A 99 7.75 9.18 3.00
CA ALA A 99 8.85 10.11 2.82
C ALA A 99 10.16 9.46 3.31
N THR A 100 11.26 9.70 2.61
CA THR A 100 12.61 9.21 2.99
C THR A 100 13.61 10.35 3.00
N SER A 101 14.15 10.72 4.16
CA SER A 101 15.16 11.78 4.29
C SER A 101 16.47 11.43 3.56
N THR A 102 17.27 12.44 3.28
CA THR A 102 18.65 12.32 2.78
C THR A 102 19.54 11.44 3.67
N ASN A 103 19.23 11.35 4.97
CA ASN A 103 19.93 10.48 5.92
C ASN A 103 19.41 9.03 5.95
N GLY A 104 18.39 8.70 5.15
CA GLY A 104 17.77 7.37 5.08
C GLY A 104 16.62 7.13 6.06
N ASP A 105 16.31 8.11 6.93
CA ASP A 105 15.16 8.04 7.84
C ASP A 105 13.84 8.07 7.07
N THR A 106 12.89 7.22 7.47
CA THR A 106 11.57 7.14 6.85
C THR A 106 10.47 7.69 7.76
N ARG A 107 9.49 8.36 7.16
CA ARG A 107 8.28 8.85 7.83
C ARG A 107 7.06 8.50 6.98
N LEU A 108 6.08 7.88 7.61
CA LEU A 108 4.77 7.70 6.99
C LEU A 108 3.96 8.97 7.22
N LEU A 109 3.52 9.60 6.14
CA LEU A 109 2.62 10.73 6.15
C LEU A 109 1.24 10.26 5.76
N ALA A 110 0.22 10.74 6.47
CA ALA A 110 -1.18 10.47 6.16
C ALA A 110 -1.93 11.79 6.04
N GLY A 111 -3.03 11.81 5.28
CA GLY A 111 -3.82 13.03 5.14
C GLY A 111 -5.30 12.76 4.91
N THR A 112 -6.13 13.58 5.54
CA THR A 112 -7.57 13.70 5.28
C THR A 112 -7.83 15.00 4.53
N THR A 113 -9.09 15.35 4.27
CA THR A 113 -9.42 16.62 3.61
C THR A 113 -8.88 17.81 4.41
N SER A 114 -9.03 17.82 5.74
CA SER A 114 -8.63 18.95 6.58
C SER A 114 -7.26 18.81 7.24
N ARG A 115 -6.71 17.60 7.39
CA ARG A 115 -5.54 17.36 8.25
C ARG A 115 -4.43 16.61 7.53
N LEU A 116 -3.19 16.95 7.90
CA LEU A 116 -2.00 16.18 7.54
C LEU A 116 -1.34 15.67 8.82
N TYR A 117 -0.85 14.44 8.76
CA TYR A 117 -0.27 13.72 9.88
C TYR A 117 1.11 13.20 9.52
N SER A 118 1.98 13.12 10.53
CA SER A 118 3.29 12.50 10.44
C SER A 118 3.39 11.40 11.50
N TYR A 119 3.67 10.17 11.06
CA TYR A 119 3.83 9.01 11.92
C TYR A 119 5.20 9.02 12.57
N ASN A 120 5.22 8.83 13.89
CA ASN A 120 6.43 8.55 14.64
C ASN A 120 6.52 7.05 14.94
N GLN A 121 7.52 6.40 14.35
CA GLN A 121 7.79 4.98 14.54
C GLN A 121 8.11 4.62 16.00
N LYS A 122 8.67 5.57 16.77
CA LYS A 122 9.12 5.35 18.16
C LYS A 122 7.95 5.18 19.12
N THR A 123 6.98 6.08 19.01
CA THR A 123 5.82 6.12 19.91
C THR A 123 4.62 5.36 19.33
N ASN A 124 4.74 4.86 18.10
CA ASN A 124 3.66 4.23 17.36
C ASN A 124 2.40 5.11 17.33
N ASN A 125 2.61 6.39 17.04
CA ASN A 125 1.57 7.41 17.08
C ASN A 125 1.78 8.47 16.00
N TYR A 126 0.76 9.28 15.76
CA TYR A 126 0.83 10.40 14.84
C TYR A 126 0.91 11.72 15.58
N ARG A 127 1.56 12.68 14.92
CA ARG A 127 1.37 14.10 15.16
C ARG A 127 0.61 14.73 14.01
N ILE A 128 -0.22 15.72 14.32
CA ILE A 128 -0.82 16.59 13.32
C ILE A 128 0.25 17.60 12.90
N ILE A 129 0.54 17.71 11.60
CA ILE A 129 1.47 18.71 11.05
C ILE A 129 0.74 19.88 10.38
N ARG A 130 -0.55 19.71 10.04
CA ARG A 130 -1.46 20.74 9.54
C ARG A 130 -2.91 20.44 9.91
N ASN A 131 -3.70 21.47 10.20
CA ASN A 131 -5.14 21.34 10.43
C ASN A 131 -5.89 22.58 9.91
N VAL A 132 -6.55 22.43 8.76
CA VAL A 132 -7.25 23.51 8.06
C VAL A 132 -8.63 23.07 7.57
N THR A 133 -9.63 23.93 7.68
CA THR A 133 -10.95 23.64 7.08
C THR A 133 -10.89 23.83 5.56
N LEU A 134 -10.93 22.74 4.81
CA LEU A 134 -11.04 22.76 3.34
C LEU A 134 -12.43 22.29 2.91
N GLY A 135 -12.96 22.91 1.85
CA GLY A 135 -14.30 22.58 1.33
C GLY A 135 -14.36 21.29 0.52
N SER A 136 -13.27 20.91 -0.15
CA SER A 136 -13.10 19.67 -0.93
C SER A 136 -11.66 19.53 -1.44
N GLY A 137 -11.34 18.41 -2.10
CA GLY A 137 -10.04 18.15 -2.74
C GLY A 137 -9.17 17.19 -1.95
N LYS A 138 -8.39 16.37 -2.67
CA LYS A 138 -7.44 15.41 -2.08
C LYS A 138 -6.03 15.99 -2.09
N TRP A 139 -5.30 15.78 -1.01
CA TRP A 139 -3.87 16.08 -0.99
C TRP A 139 -3.12 15.13 -1.91
N LYS A 140 -2.12 15.67 -2.61
CA LYS A 140 -1.06 14.91 -3.28
C LYS A 140 0.28 15.36 -2.72
N ALA A 141 1.24 14.45 -2.69
CA ALA A 141 2.56 14.74 -2.16
C ALA A 141 3.64 14.24 -3.11
N ALA A 142 4.73 14.99 -3.18
CA ALA A 142 5.99 14.57 -3.77
C ALA A 142 7.12 15.10 -2.90
N GLN A 143 8.27 14.45 -2.97
CA GLN A 143 9.43 14.78 -2.14
C GLN A 143 10.64 15.05 -3.02
N LEU A 144 11.39 16.09 -2.69
CA LEU A 144 12.71 16.36 -3.24
C LEU A 144 13.67 16.61 -2.07
N ASP A 145 14.71 15.76 -1.96
CA ASP A 145 15.60 15.73 -0.81
C ASP A 145 14.81 15.65 0.52
N ASP A 146 15.01 16.54 1.49
CA ASP A 146 14.28 16.52 2.77
C ASP A 146 12.95 17.29 2.76
N ASP A 147 12.58 17.88 1.63
CA ASP A 147 11.38 18.71 1.50
C ASP A 147 10.24 17.91 0.87
N VAL A 148 9.17 17.72 1.63
CA VAL A 148 7.91 17.12 1.15
C VAL A 148 6.94 18.24 0.80
N VAL A 149 6.53 18.31 -0.46
CA VAL A 149 5.58 19.31 -0.95
C VAL A 149 4.20 18.67 -1.04
N PHE A 150 3.20 19.34 -0.46
CA PHE A 150 1.80 18.96 -0.57
C PHE A 150 1.05 19.95 -1.45
N VAL A 151 0.22 19.41 -2.35
CA VAL A 151 -0.66 20.19 -3.21
C VAL A 151 -2.10 19.71 -3.07
N ASN A 152 -3.02 20.63 -3.28
CA ASN A 152 -4.46 20.38 -3.32
C ASN A 152 -5.06 21.39 -4.30
N GLU A 153 -5.97 20.96 -5.16
CA GLU A 153 -6.59 21.84 -6.17
C GLU A 153 -7.37 23.02 -5.55
N ASN A 154 -7.72 22.94 -4.27
CA ASN A 154 -8.49 23.93 -3.53
C ASN A 154 -7.70 24.68 -2.46
N ALA A 155 -6.41 24.39 -2.28
CA ALA A 155 -5.56 25.04 -1.29
C ALA A 155 -4.21 25.47 -1.88
N LYS A 156 -3.56 26.41 -1.22
CA LYS A 156 -2.19 26.79 -1.59
C LYS A 156 -1.23 25.63 -1.38
N PRO A 157 -0.24 25.44 -2.28
CA PRO A 157 0.87 24.53 -2.03
C PRO A 157 1.62 24.88 -0.75
N ILE A 158 1.99 23.84 -0.02
CA ILE A 158 2.73 23.94 1.24
C ILE A 158 3.84 22.90 1.24
N TYR A 159 4.80 23.05 2.14
CA TYR A 159 5.83 22.05 2.36
C TYR A 159 6.01 21.73 3.83
N TRP A 160 6.53 20.54 4.07
CA TRP A 160 7.03 20.07 5.36
C TRP A 160 8.43 19.54 5.14
N LYS A 161 9.39 20.04 5.92
CA LYS A 161 10.73 19.48 5.97
C LYS A 161 10.82 18.42 7.05
N PHE A 162 11.65 17.39 6.84
CA PHE A 162 11.92 16.38 7.86
C PHE A 162 12.25 16.99 9.22
N ASP A 163 11.55 16.50 10.24
CA ASP A 163 11.64 16.94 11.64
C ASP A 163 11.53 18.47 11.84
N GLN A 164 10.88 19.18 10.91
CA GLN A 164 10.58 20.59 11.05
C GLN A 164 9.76 20.82 12.34
N PRO A 165 10.22 21.67 13.26
CA PRO A 165 9.48 21.97 14.49
C PRO A 165 8.21 22.76 14.16
N ALA A 166 7.23 22.71 15.07
CA ALA A 166 6.08 23.60 14.96
C ALA A 166 6.48 25.06 15.20
N GLU A 167 5.93 26.00 14.42
CA GLU A 167 6.18 27.42 14.63
C GLU A 167 5.13 28.06 15.55
N ASN A 168 5.49 28.29 16.82
CA ASN A 168 4.73 29.08 17.80
C ASN A 168 3.23 28.65 17.95
N THR A 169 2.41 29.51 18.57
CA THR A 169 1.06 29.25 19.14
C THR A 169 0.02 28.54 18.26
N GLY A 170 0.29 28.30 16.97
CA GLY A 170 -0.58 27.58 16.03
C GLY A 170 -0.31 26.08 15.90
N ASN A 171 0.80 25.56 16.44
CA ASN A 171 1.17 24.13 16.40
C ASN A 171 1.21 23.47 15.00
N GLU A 172 1.31 24.23 13.90
CA GLU A 172 1.53 23.68 12.55
C GLU A 172 3.03 23.58 12.24
N SER A 173 3.44 22.48 11.61
CA SER A 173 4.82 22.23 11.17
C SER A 173 5.01 22.40 9.66
N VAL A 174 3.94 22.73 8.92
CA VAL A 174 3.99 23.02 7.49
C VAL A 174 4.21 24.52 7.23
N ARG A 175 4.75 24.88 6.07
CA ARG A 175 4.94 26.27 5.63
C ARG A 175 4.40 26.50 4.22
N GLU A 176 3.91 27.71 3.95
CA GLU A 176 3.61 28.14 2.57
C GLU A 176 4.92 28.33 1.77
N ILE A 177 4.84 28.10 0.46
CA ILE A 177 5.98 28.27 -0.46
C ILE A 177 5.98 29.70 -1.00
N GLY A 178 6.82 30.58 -0.45
CA GLY A 178 6.81 32.02 -0.76
C GLY A 178 7.06 32.35 -2.23
N SER A 179 7.99 31.66 -2.89
CA SER A 179 8.35 31.87 -4.29
C SER A 179 7.19 31.64 -5.28
N PHE A 180 6.17 30.88 -4.90
CA PHE A 180 5.02 30.62 -5.77
C PHE A 180 4.17 31.87 -5.98
N SER A 181 4.17 32.79 -5.00
CA SER A 181 3.47 34.06 -5.13
C SER A 181 4.06 34.95 -6.24
N GLU A 182 5.34 34.81 -6.56
CA GLU A 182 6.03 35.59 -7.60
C GLU A 182 5.53 35.25 -9.00
N VAL A 183 5.22 33.96 -9.23
CA VAL A 183 4.68 33.44 -10.49
C VAL A 183 3.16 33.27 -10.46
N GLY A 184 2.51 33.66 -9.36
CA GLY A 184 1.07 33.53 -9.16
C GLY A 184 0.57 32.10 -8.96
N LEU A 185 1.45 31.11 -8.71
CA LEU A 185 1.11 29.69 -8.59
C LEU A 185 0.33 29.41 -7.29
N ASN A 186 -0.98 29.62 -7.32
CA ASN A 186 -1.82 29.62 -6.13
C ASN A 186 -2.40 28.26 -5.79
N ARG A 187 -2.65 27.40 -6.79
CA ARG A 187 -3.19 26.04 -6.58
C ARG A 187 -2.61 25.11 -7.62
N VAL A 188 -2.42 23.86 -7.24
CA VAL A 188 -1.84 22.82 -8.08
C VAL A 188 -2.60 21.53 -7.85
N ARG A 189 -3.01 20.86 -8.93
CA ARG A 189 -3.76 19.60 -8.82
C ARG A 189 -2.84 18.38 -8.85
N HIS A 190 -1.73 18.42 -9.59
CA HIS A 190 -0.79 17.30 -9.74
C HIS A 190 0.64 17.73 -9.41
N ILE A 191 1.35 16.89 -8.65
CA ILE A 191 2.76 17.08 -8.32
C ILE A 191 3.52 15.77 -8.52
N GLN A 192 4.76 15.87 -9.00
CA GLN A 192 5.65 14.72 -9.11
C GLN A 192 7.11 15.17 -9.03
N GLU A 193 7.95 14.43 -8.31
CA GLU A 193 9.41 14.58 -8.39
C GLU A 193 9.95 13.68 -9.50
N TRP A 194 10.92 14.20 -10.24
CA TRP A 194 11.72 13.39 -11.15
C TRP A 194 13.12 13.98 -11.36
N ARG A 195 14.14 13.19 -11.02
CA ARG A 195 15.57 13.49 -11.26
C ARG A 195 16.03 14.84 -10.70
N GLY A 196 15.59 15.18 -9.50
CA GLY A 196 16.00 16.41 -8.82
C GLY A 196 15.20 17.65 -9.24
N LEU A 197 14.13 17.48 -10.02
CA LEU A 197 13.21 18.55 -10.39
C LEU A 197 11.83 18.24 -9.81
N MET A 198 11.15 19.26 -9.30
CA MET A 198 9.76 19.15 -8.86
C MET A 198 8.84 19.68 -9.96
N PHE A 199 7.86 18.87 -10.38
CA PHE A 199 6.89 19.21 -11.43
C PHE A 199 5.52 19.49 -10.83
N TYR A 200 4.88 20.55 -11.31
CA TYR A 200 3.57 21.03 -10.93
C TYR A 200 2.69 21.10 -12.18
N GLY A 201 1.63 20.30 -12.23
CA GLY A 201 0.74 20.21 -13.38
C GLY A 201 -0.69 20.59 -13.03
N ASN A 202 -1.42 21.12 -14.01
CA ASN A 202 -2.80 21.56 -13.88
C ASN A 202 -2.93 22.60 -12.76
N VAL A 203 -2.54 23.82 -13.11
CA VAL A 203 -2.21 24.88 -12.15
C VAL A 203 -3.24 26.00 -12.18
N HIS A 204 -3.33 26.75 -11.09
CA HIS A 204 -4.02 28.03 -11.03
C HIS A 204 -3.01 29.16 -10.86
N GLU A 205 -2.93 30.03 -11.86
CA GLU A 205 -2.11 31.24 -11.81
C GLU A 205 -3.01 32.45 -11.50
N GLY A 206 -2.83 33.04 -10.32
CA GLY A 206 -3.77 34.03 -9.80
C GLY A 206 -5.13 33.39 -9.54
N ASN A 207 -6.14 33.78 -10.32
CA ASN A 207 -7.50 33.22 -10.29
C ASN A 207 -7.85 32.46 -11.58
N GLU A 208 -6.91 32.36 -12.53
CA GLU A 208 -7.11 31.67 -13.80
C GLU A 208 -6.71 30.22 -13.67
N TRP A 209 -7.53 29.32 -14.23
CA TRP A 209 -7.25 27.90 -14.30
C TRP A 209 -6.56 27.58 -15.62
N VAL A 210 -5.35 27.01 -15.55
CA VAL A 210 -4.50 26.68 -16.70
C VAL A 210 -4.19 25.16 -16.69
N PRO A 211 -5.13 24.32 -17.15
CA PRO A 211 -5.05 22.86 -17.02
C PRO A 211 -3.97 22.20 -17.88
N ASP A 212 -3.56 22.86 -18.95
CA ASP A 212 -2.55 22.43 -19.92
C ASP A 212 -1.13 22.87 -19.55
N ARG A 213 -0.92 23.59 -18.44
CA ARG A 213 0.41 24.07 -18.05
C ARG A 213 1.13 23.09 -17.12
N LEU A 214 2.38 22.80 -17.48
CA LEU A 214 3.37 22.12 -16.65
C LEU A 214 4.43 23.14 -16.22
N VAL A 215 4.64 23.29 -14.91
CA VAL A 215 5.70 24.11 -14.31
C VAL A 215 6.70 23.19 -13.63
N TRP A 216 7.99 23.49 -13.69
CA TRP A 216 9.00 22.74 -12.95
C TRP A 216 10.03 23.64 -12.25
N SER A 217 10.55 23.12 -11.15
CA SER A 217 11.54 23.81 -10.33
C SER A 217 12.94 23.79 -10.93
N ASP A 218 13.85 24.56 -10.36
CA ASP A 218 15.29 24.44 -10.58
C ASP A 218 15.83 23.15 -9.94
N PHE A 219 17.03 22.73 -10.37
CA PHE A 219 17.65 21.47 -9.93
C PHE A 219 17.94 21.48 -8.42
N LYS A 220 17.41 20.48 -7.71
CA LYS A 220 17.50 20.30 -6.26
C LYS A 220 17.00 21.50 -5.45
N LYS A 221 16.09 22.29 -6.03
CA LYS A 221 15.49 23.45 -5.38
C LYS A 221 13.98 23.42 -5.62
N PRO A 222 13.21 22.66 -4.82
CA PRO A 222 11.80 22.37 -5.10
C PRO A 222 10.93 23.63 -5.25
N PHE A 223 11.31 24.71 -4.58
CA PHE A 223 10.56 25.96 -4.54
C PHE A 223 10.96 26.97 -5.62
N ALA A 224 12.12 26.80 -6.26
CA ALA A 224 12.65 27.76 -7.22
C ALA A 224 12.02 27.55 -8.61
N VAL A 225 10.84 28.11 -8.85
CA VAL A 225 10.08 27.94 -10.12
C VAL A 225 10.24 29.11 -11.09
N THR A 226 10.83 30.22 -10.64
CA THR A 226 11.09 31.40 -11.47
C THR A 226 12.33 31.16 -12.35
N PRO A 227 12.21 31.24 -13.68
CA PRO A 227 13.35 31.08 -14.58
C PRO A 227 14.43 32.15 -14.37
N GLY A 228 15.69 31.75 -14.40
CA GLY A 228 16.87 32.61 -14.30
C GLY A 228 17.94 32.20 -15.32
N THR A 229 19.01 32.97 -15.48
CA THR A 229 20.03 32.75 -16.53
C THR A 229 20.76 31.40 -16.42
N GLU A 230 20.88 30.86 -15.20
CA GLU A 230 21.52 29.57 -14.91
C GLU A 230 20.53 28.56 -14.30
N SER A 231 19.24 28.87 -14.30
CA SER A 231 18.20 28.04 -13.70
C SER A 231 17.66 27.04 -14.72
N LEU A 232 17.38 25.82 -14.28
CA LEU A 232 16.59 24.88 -15.07
C LEU A 232 15.08 25.11 -14.92
N ALA A 233 14.63 25.96 -13.99
CA ALA A 233 13.21 26.21 -13.78
C ALA A 233 12.52 26.76 -15.04
N GLY A 234 11.28 26.33 -15.26
CA GLY A 234 10.55 26.69 -16.46
C GLY A 234 9.11 26.21 -16.45
N TYR A 235 8.42 26.51 -17.54
CA TYR A 235 7.09 26.00 -17.81
C TYR A 235 6.94 25.68 -19.30
N GLN A 236 5.95 24.83 -19.59
CA GLN A 236 5.54 24.48 -20.94
C GLN A 236 4.02 24.37 -20.95
N ASP A 237 3.39 25.12 -21.84
CA ASP A 237 1.98 24.93 -22.17
C ASP A 237 1.86 23.77 -23.17
N LEU A 238 0.98 22.83 -22.85
CA LEU A 238 0.65 21.72 -23.72
C LEU A 238 -0.29 22.18 -24.84
N GLY A 239 -0.59 21.29 -25.79
CA GLY A 239 -1.49 21.60 -26.90
C GLY A 239 -2.89 22.06 -26.45
N HIS A 240 -3.61 22.76 -27.32
CA HIS A 240 -4.95 23.28 -26.98
C HIS A 240 -5.93 22.17 -26.56
N GLY A 241 -6.58 22.37 -25.41
CA GLY A 241 -7.55 21.44 -24.83
C GLY A 241 -6.93 20.17 -24.24
N GLU A 242 -5.63 20.16 -24.01
CA GLU A 242 -4.99 19.21 -23.10
C GLU A 242 -5.36 19.59 -21.66
N ASP A 243 -5.57 18.60 -20.80
CA ASP A 243 -5.76 18.78 -19.36
C ASP A 243 -4.92 17.70 -18.69
N ILE A 244 -3.95 18.10 -17.86
CA ILE A 244 -3.03 17.18 -17.21
C ILE A 244 -3.80 16.42 -16.13
N VAL A 245 -3.86 15.09 -16.28
CA VAL A 245 -4.54 14.17 -15.36
C VAL A 245 -3.58 13.44 -14.42
N GLY A 246 -2.27 13.49 -14.69
CA GLY A 246 -1.28 12.90 -13.81
C GLY A 246 0.10 12.80 -14.44
N MET A 247 1.08 12.51 -13.62
CA MET A 247 2.49 12.44 -13.99
C MET A 247 3.12 11.28 -13.22
N GLU A 248 3.93 10.48 -13.88
CA GLU A 248 4.61 9.35 -13.24
C GLU A 248 5.97 9.09 -13.92
N PRO A 249 7.05 8.82 -13.18
CA PRO A 249 8.33 8.41 -13.72
C PRO A 249 8.31 7.01 -14.36
N LEU A 250 8.89 6.88 -15.56
CA LEU A 250 9.19 5.58 -16.19
C LEU A 250 10.61 5.54 -16.73
N GLY A 251 11.47 4.77 -16.06
CA GLY A 251 12.89 4.68 -16.41
C GLY A 251 13.56 6.05 -16.42
N ASN A 252 14.01 6.49 -17.60
CA ASN A 252 14.72 7.76 -17.78
C ASN A 252 13.85 8.89 -18.34
N ALA A 253 12.53 8.79 -18.19
CA ALA A 253 11.60 9.83 -18.58
C ALA A 253 10.54 10.08 -17.51
N LEU A 254 10.00 11.29 -17.48
CA LEU A 254 8.73 11.59 -16.82
C LEU A 254 7.63 11.53 -17.89
N LEU A 255 6.60 10.72 -17.66
CA LEU A 255 5.42 10.67 -18.53
C LEU A 255 4.32 11.54 -17.93
N ILE A 256 3.83 12.48 -18.75
CA ILE A 256 2.73 13.37 -18.40
C ILE A 256 1.49 12.91 -19.18
N TYR A 257 0.48 12.47 -18.43
CA TYR A 257 -0.78 11.99 -18.97
C TYR A 257 -1.76 13.14 -19.04
N THR A 258 -2.48 13.22 -20.16
CA THR A 258 -3.51 14.22 -20.38
C THR A 258 -4.79 13.58 -20.90
N VAL A 259 -5.85 14.38 -21.00
CA VAL A 259 -7.13 13.96 -21.61
C VAL A 259 -7.07 13.72 -23.12
N LYS A 260 -5.95 13.99 -23.81
CA LYS A 260 -5.79 13.72 -25.26
C LYS A 260 -4.52 12.95 -25.63
N GLY A 261 -3.63 12.65 -24.69
CA GLY A 261 -2.39 11.98 -25.05
C GLY A 261 -1.43 11.73 -23.90
N VAL A 262 -0.24 11.29 -24.28
CA VAL A 262 0.89 11.10 -23.36
C VAL A 262 2.06 11.91 -23.87
N TRP A 263 2.53 12.82 -23.04
CA TRP A 263 3.71 13.61 -23.25
C TRP A 263 4.88 13.02 -22.46
N GLN A 264 6.08 13.26 -22.95
CA GLN A 264 7.29 12.74 -22.37
C GLN A 264 8.29 13.86 -22.18
N PHE A 265 8.79 13.98 -20.95
CA PHE A 265 9.84 14.89 -20.54
C PHE A 265 11.12 14.07 -20.28
N GLU A 266 12.24 14.46 -20.89
CA GLU A 266 13.55 13.81 -20.74
C GLU A 266 14.68 14.84 -20.59
N VAL A 267 15.78 14.42 -19.97
CA VAL A 267 17.03 15.20 -19.94
C VAL A 267 17.91 14.74 -21.11
N SER A 268 18.11 15.61 -22.10
CA SER A 268 18.82 15.32 -23.36
C SER A 268 20.34 15.55 -23.32
N GLY A 269 20.90 15.99 -22.18
CA GLY A 269 22.36 16.08 -21.98
C GLY A 269 23.10 17.09 -22.87
N GLY A 270 22.38 18.02 -23.52
CA GLY A 270 22.98 19.09 -24.33
C GLY A 270 23.61 20.21 -23.49
N THR A 271 24.35 21.12 -24.14
CA THR A 271 24.86 22.35 -23.50
C THR A 271 23.84 23.49 -23.63
N GLY A 272 23.57 24.23 -22.54
CA GLY A 272 22.67 25.39 -22.53
C GLY A 272 21.19 25.04 -22.36
N THR A 273 20.28 25.67 -23.12
CA THR A 273 18.82 25.44 -23.02
C THR A 273 18.35 24.12 -23.64
N GLN A 274 19.22 23.35 -24.29
CA GLN A 274 18.92 22.02 -24.88
C GLN A 274 19.08 20.85 -23.88
N VAL A 275 19.12 21.13 -22.58
CA VAL A 275 19.23 20.11 -21.53
C VAL A 275 17.92 19.33 -21.36
N LEU A 276 16.78 19.94 -21.70
CA LEU A 276 15.45 19.37 -21.50
C LEU A 276 14.77 19.13 -22.86
N SER A 277 14.14 17.98 -23.04
CA SER A 277 13.40 17.61 -24.23
C SER A 277 11.96 17.29 -23.88
N PHE A 278 11.04 17.88 -24.64
CA PHE A 278 9.61 17.65 -24.49
C PHE A 278 9.04 17.14 -25.81
N ARG A 279 8.37 15.99 -25.79
CA ARG A 279 7.76 15.40 -26.98
C ARG A 279 6.44 14.72 -26.68
N LYS A 280 5.47 14.91 -27.56
CA LYS A 280 4.23 14.12 -27.54
C LYS A 280 4.54 12.72 -28.06
N ARG A 281 4.27 11.69 -27.26
CA ARG A 281 4.53 10.28 -27.63
C ARG A 281 3.31 9.61 -28.22
N PHE A 282 2.15 9.95 -27.68
CA PHE A 282 0.89 9.35 -28.06
C PHE A 282 -0.21 10.42 -28.07
N THR A 283 -1.12 10.29 -29.03
CA THR A 283 -2.32 11.11 -29.15
C THR A 283 -3.51 10.19 -29.34
N ASP A 284 -4.59 10.45 -28.61
CA ASP A 284 -5.88 9.80 -28.79
C ASP A 284 -6.89 10.85 -29.26
N ASP A 285 -6.92 11.09 -30.57
CA ASP A 285 -7.83 12.05 -31.21
C ASP A 285 -9.29 11.52 -31.27
N ASP A 286 -9.49 10.23 -30.97
CA ASP A 286 -10.69 9.45 -31.30
C ASP A 286 -11.59 9.13 -30.10
N ASN A 287 -11.54 9.95 -29.02
CA ASN A 287 -12.43 10.03 -27.84
C ASN A 287 -11.73 9.91 -26.48
N GLY A 288 -10.44 9.61 -26.46
CA GLY A 288 -9.68 9.56 -25.23
C GLY A 288 -9.92 8.32 -24.37
N ASN A 289 -10.12 7.18 -25.02
CA ASN A 289 -10.38 5.92 -24.32
C ASN A 289 -9.10 5.26 -23.81
N GLN A 290 -7.95 5.50 -24.46
CA GLN A 290 -6.67 4.88 -24.15
C GLN A 290 -5.82 5.69 -23.16
N ILE A 291 -6.29 6.87 -22.74
CA ILE A 291 -5.67 7.66 -21.68
C ILE A 291 -6.41 7.48 -20.34
N PRO A 292 -5.78 7.83 -19.20
CA PRO A 292 -6.38 7.66 -17.89
C PRO A 292 -7.69 8.44 -17.76
N ALA A 293 -8.76 7.74 -17.39
CA ALA A 293 -10.03 8.35 -17.02
C ALA A 293 -10.15 8.59 -15.51
N TYR A 294 -9.33 7.87 -14.73
CA TYR A 294 -9.32 7.89 -13.28
C TYR A 294 -7.92 8.28 -12.80
N PRO A 295 -7.68 9.57 -12.51
CA PRO A 295 -6.35 10.15 -12.28
C PRO A 295 -5.48 9.43 -11.24
N ASN A 296 -6.08 9.00 -10.13
CA ASN A 296 -5.35 8.41 -9.01
C ASN A 296 -5.03 6.92 -9.20
N THR A 297 -5.24 6.39 -10.40
CA THR A 297 -4.92 4.99 -10.77
C THR A 297 -3.63 4.86 -11.59
N ILE A 298 -3.01 5.97 -11.97
CA ILE A 298 -1.73 5.98 -12.67
C ILE A 298 -0.65 5.56 -11.69
N ILE A 299 0.01 4.43 -11.98
CA ILE A 299 1.09 3.90 -11.16
C ILE A 299 2.19 3.33 -12.02
N SER A 300 3.41 3.32 -11.50
CA SER A 300 4.53 2.57 -12.08
C SER A 300 4.61 1.17 -11.47
N ALA A 301 4.67 0.13 -12.30
CA ALA A 301 4.91 -1.24 -11.88
C ALA A 301 5.89 -1.90 -12.85
N GLN A 302 7.11 -2.15 -12.38
CA GLN A 302 8.23 -2.62 -13.19
C GLN A 302 8.48 -1.64 -14.36
N ASP A 303 8.55 -2.14 -15.60
CA ASP A 303 8.83 -1.34 -16.79
C ASP A 303 7.57 -0.75 -17.46
N ASN A 304 6.42 -0.76 -16.77
CA ASN A 304 5.16 -0.30 -17.35
C ASN A 304 4.39 0.57 -16.36
N HIS A 305 3.69 1.56 -16.88
CA HIS A 305 2.62 2.20 -16.12
C HIS A 305 1.34 1.42 -16.27
N PHE A 306 0.55 1.35 -15.21
CA PHE A 306 -0.82 0.84 -15.23
C PHE A 306 -1.78 1.97 -14.88
N TYR A 307 -2.96 1.97 -15.48
CA TYR A 307 -4.03 2.90 -15.15
C TYR A 307 -5.39 2.41 -15.67
N LEU A 308 -6.46 2.97 -15.10
CA LEU A 308 -7.81 2.77 -15.61
C LEU A 308 -8.13 3.79 -16.71
N GLY A 309 -8.39 3.30 -17.91
CA GLY A 309 -9.05 4.05 -18.98
C GLY A 309 -10.57 4.02 -18.79
N ARG A 310 -11.31 4.39 -19.85
CA ARG A 310 -12.79 4.40 -19.80
C ARG A 310 -13.44 3.02 -19.94
N ASP A 311 -12.73 2.08 -20.55
CA ASP A 311 -13.25 0.78 -20.97
C ASP A 311 -12.35 -0.41 -20.58
N GLY A 312 -11.23 -0.16 -19.92
CA GLY A 312 -10.26 -1.20 -19.58
C GLY A 312 -9.15 -0.72 -18.67
N VAL A 313 -8.40 -1.68 -18.13
CA VAL A 313 -7.08 -1.43 -17.55
C VAL A 313 -6.08 -1.39 -18.70
N TYR A 314 -5.34 -0.30 -18.80
CA TYR A 314 -4.28 -0.13 -19.78
C TYR A 314 -2.93 -0.26 -19.10
N TYR A 315 -1.94 -0.64 -19.90
CA TYR A 315 -0.55 -0.51 -19.52
C TYR A 315 0.24 0.10 -20.66
N TYR A 316 1.20 0.96 -20.31
CA TYR A 316 1.99 1.71 -21.27
C TYR A 316 3.46 1.70 -20.88
N ASN A 317 4.33 1.63 -21.88
CA ASN A 317 5.76 1.81 -21.68
C ASN A 317 6.37 2.63 -22.81
N ILE A 318 7.55 3.19 -22.55
CA ILE A 318 8.24 4.08 -23.50
C ILE A 318 8.62 3.40 -24.82
N TYR A 319 8.64 2.07 -24.89
CA TYR A 319 8.98 1.30 -26.10
C TYR A 319 7.78 1.05 -27.00
N ARG A 320 6.56 1.37 -26.55
CA ARG A 320 5.32 1.20 -27.32
C ARG A 320 4.88 2.53 -27.94
N ALA A 321 4.31 2.43 -29.14
CA ALA A 321 3.75 3.58 -29.84
C ALA A 321 2.42 4.05 -29.22
N ALA A 322 1.68 3.15 -28.58
CA ALA A 322 0.40 3.43 -27.95
C ALA A 322 0.21 2.58 -26.68
N PRO A 323 -0.64 3.01 -25.74
CA PRO A 323 -1.13 2.17 -24.65
C PRO A 323 -1.73 0.86 -25.15
N ASP A 324 -1.48 -0.22 -24.42
CA ASP A 324 -2.00 -1.54 -24.78
C ASP A 324 -3.03 -2.01 -23.74
N LYS A 325 -3.98 -2.80 -24.21
CA LYS A 325 -5.07 -3.39 -23.44
C LYS A 325 -5.06 -4.90 -23.70
N PRO A 326 -4.29 -5.69 -22.95
CA PRO A 326 -4.13 -7.12 -23.20
C PRO A 326 -5.48 -7.83 -23.11
N PRO A 327 -5.78 -8.79 -24.00
CA PRO A 327 -7.04 -9.50 -23.97
C PRO A 327 -7.34 -10.16 -22.61
N TRP A 328 -6.35 -10.81 -21.99
CA TRP A 328 -6.51 -11.49 -20.70
C TRP A 328 -6.84 -10.52 -19.55
N LEU A 329 -6.23 -9.33 -19.56
CA LEU A 329 -6.47 -8.31 -18.54
C LEU A 329 -7.79 -7.60 -18.79
N HIS A 330 -8.12 -7.33 -20.06
CA HIS A 330 -9.39 -6.72 -20.44
C HIS A 330 -10.58 -7.59 -20.00
N GLN A 331 -10.51 -8.89 -20.29
CA GLN A 331 -11.50 -9.89 -19.85
C GLN A 331 -11.69 -9.86 -18.33
N ALA A 332 -10.59 -9.89 -17.57
CA ALA A 332 -10.64 -9.86 -16.11
C ALA A 332 -11.18 -8.53 -15.57
N SER A 333 -10.78 -7.41 -16.19
CA SER A 333 -11.14 -6.06 -15.74
C SER A 333 -12.61 -5.71 -15.95
N SER A 334 -13.38 -6.50 -16.70
CA SER A 334 -14.81 -6.21 -16.92
C SER A 334 -15.59 -6.08 -15.61
N VAL A 335 -15.17 -6.79 -14.56
CA VAL A 335 -15.78 -6.68 -13.21
C VAL A 335 -15.77 -5.26 -12.66
N ILE A 336 -14.79 -4.45 -13.06
CA ILE A 336 -14.71 -3.03 -12.73
C ILE A 336 -15.76 -2.28 -13.55
N PHE A 337 -15.67 -2.36 -14.87
CA PHE A 337 -16.44 -1.51 -15.79
C PHE A 337 -17.94 -1.84 -15.85
N ASP A 338 -18.32 -3.07 -15.49
CA ASP A 338 -19.71 -3.48 -15.34
C ASP A 338 -20.42 -2.77 -14.18
N SER A 339 -19.64 -2.26 -13.20
CA SER A 339 -20.21 -1.74 -11.95
C SER A 339 -19.58 -0.45 -11.44
N ILE A 340 -18.55 0.12 -12.07
CA ILE A 340 -17.86 1.30 -11.55
C ILE A 340 -18.77 2.53 -11.52
N ASN A 341 -18.72 3.30 -10.43
CA ASN A 341 -19.41 4.58 -10.38
C ASN A 341 -18.62 5.62 -11.19
N LYS A 342 -19.15 5.97 -12.36
CA LYS A 342 -18.52 6.93 -13.28
C LYS A 342 -18.66 8.40 -12.84
N SER A 343 -19.49 8.71 -11.84
CA SER A 343 -19.55 10.07 -11.28
C SER A 343 -18.36 10.39 -10.37
N GLU A 344 -17.70 9.36 -9.83
CA GLU A 344 -16.64 9.50 -8.84
C GLU A 344 -15.26 9.26 -9.48
N CYS A 345 -14.88 10.08 -10.47
CA CYS A 345 -13.64 9.89 -11.24
C CYS A 345 -12.36 9.93 -10.39
N ASP A 346 -12.37 10.67 -9.28
CA ASP A 346 -11.22 10.79 -8.38
C ASP A 346 -11.20 9.74 -7.25
N ALA A 347 -12.26 8.93 -7.11
CA ALA A 347 -12.33 7.92 -6.07
C ALA A 347 -11.43 6.71 -6.33
N PRO A 348 -11.36 6.12 -7.55
CA PRO A 348 -10.48 5.00 -7.81
C PRO A 348 -9.01 5.34 -7.56
N ILE A 349 -8.31 4.41 -6.94
CA ILE A 349 -6.90 4.52 -6.62
C ILE A 349 -6.16 3.26 -7.03
N ALA A 350 -4.85 3.36 -7.26
CA ALA A 350 -4.01 2.19 -7.45
C ALA A 350 -2.67 2.31 -6.71
N ALA A 351 -2.02 1.18 -6.49
CA ALA A 351 -0.63 1.09 -6.06
C ALA A 351 0.01 -0.22 -6.49
N PHE A 352 1.34 -0.22 -6.57
CA PHE A 352 2.13 -1.43 -6.75
C PHE A 352 2.58 -1.95 -5.38
N ASN A 353 2.26 -3.20 -5.06
CA ASN A 353 2.73 -3.88 -3.86
C ASN A 353 4.10 -4.50 -4.14
N ALA A 354 5.16 -3.81 -3.70
CA ALA A 354 6.55 -4.19 -3.98
C ALA A 354 6.96 -5.51 -3.30
N LYS A 355 6.25 -5.93 -2.24
CA LYS A 355 6.52 -7.19 -1.54
C LYS A 355 6.09 -8.42 -2.34
N THR A 356 5.09 -8.27 -3.20
CA THR A 356 4.45 -9.41 -3.89
C THR A 356 4.37 -9.27 -5.40
N ASP A 357 4.93 -8.19 -5.95
CA ASP A 357 4.89 -7.86 -7.39
C ASP A 357 3.47 -7.81 -7.96
N GLU A 358 2.55 -7.16 -7.25
CA GLU A 358 1.14 -7.07 -7.62
C GLU A 358 0.67 -5.63 -7.79
N VAL A 359 -0.17 -5.40 -8.79
CA VAL A 359 -0.89 -4.14 -8.97
C VAL A 359 -2.26 -4.23 -8.30
N TRP A 360 -2.56 -3.28 -7.43
CA TRP A 360 -3.81 -3.18 -6.71
C TRP A 360 -4.59 -1.97 -7.21
N ILE A 361 -5.86 -2.16 -7.58
CA ILE A 361 -6.74 -1.10 -8.05
C ILE A 361 -8.06 -1.16 -7.28
N SER A 362 -8.38 -0.12 -6.52
CA SER A 362 -9.62 -0.01 -5.75
C SER A 362 -10.59 0.96 -6.40
N TRP A 363 -11.90 0.64 -6.41
CA TRP A 363 -12.91 1.47 -7.07
C TRP A 363 -14.27 1.46 -6.35
N PRO A 364 -15.11 2.49 -6.55
CA PRO A 364 -16.48 2.52 -6.05
C PRO A 364 -17.41 1.82 -7.04
N VAL A 365 -18.30 0.96 -6.55
CA VAL A 365 -19.39 0.40 -7.35
C VAL A 365 -20.51 1.44 -7.56
N ALA A 366 -21.38 1.24 -8.53
CA ALA A 366 -22.42 2.16 -8.93
C ALA A 366 -23.32 2.52 -7.75
N GLY A 367 -23.52 3.82 -7.53
CA GLY A 367 -24.24 4.36 -6.38
C GLY A 367 -23.42 4.49 -5.09
N ALA A 368 -22.19 3.96 -5.03
CA ALA A 368 -21.26 4.21 -3.93
C ALA A 368 -20.38 5.42 -4.23
N VAL A 369 -20.08 6.20 -3.19
CA VAL A 369 -19.14 7.34 -3.23
C VAL A 369 -17.73 6.96 -2.74
N LYS A 370 -17.62 5.84 -2.01
CA LYS A 370 -16.35 5.30 -1.53
C LYS A 370 -16.00 4.03 -2.28
N ASN A 371 -14.70 3.78 -2.42
CA ASN A 371 -14.21 2.52 -2.95
C ASN A 371 -14.76 1.37 -2.13
N SER A 372 -15.20 0.30 -2.80
CA SER A 372 -15.79 -0.85 -2.10
C SER A 372 -15.24 -2.19 -2.57
N LYS A 373 -14.55 -2.22 -3.72
CA LYS A 373 -13.96 -3.40 -4.34
C LYS A 373 -12.54 -3.11 -4.80
N THR A 374 -11.73 -4.16 -4.89
CA THR A 374 -10.32 -4.05 -5.30
C THR A 374 -9.96 -5.19 -6.25
N LEU A 375 -9.14 -4.90 -7.26
CA LEU A 375 -8.66 -5.84 -8.26
C LEU A 375 -7.16 -5.99 -8.01
N ILE A 376 -6.70 -7.23 -7.86
CA ILE A 376 -5.29 -7.56 -7.68
C ILE A 376 -4.82 -8.22 -8.96
N ILE A 377 -3.76 -7.69 -9.55
CA ILE A 377 -3.20 -8.15 -10.82
C ILE A 377 -1.76 -8.59 -10.57
N ASN A 378 -1.49 -9.88 -10.82
CA ASN A 378 -0.13 -10.41 -10.90
C ASN A 378 0.24 -10.54 -12.37
N VAL A 379 1.09 -9.63 -12.86
CA VAL A 379 1.44 -9.52 -14.28
C VAL A 379 2.28 -10.71 -14.73
N LYS A 380 3.21 -11.17 -13.88
CA LYS A 380 4.12 -12.30 -14.14
C LYS A 380 3.35 -13.59 -14.44
N HIS A 381 2.34 -13.89 -13.62
CA HIS A 381 1.55 -15.12 -13.74
C HIS A 381 0.24 -14.94 -14.53
N LYS A 382 -0.04 -13.74 -15.05
CA LYS A 382 -1.29 -13.38 -15.74
C LYS A 382 -2.53 -13.73 -14.92
N HIS A 383 -2.43 -13.56 -13.61
CA HIS A 383 -3.49 -13.86 -12.66
C HIS A 383 -4.17 -12.58 -12.22
N VAL A 384 -5.50 -12.63 -12.12
CA VAL A 384 -6.29 -11.52 -11.59
C VAL A 384 -7.25 -12.06 -10.56
N SER A 385 -7.28 -11.42 -9.40
CA SER A 385 -8.20 -11.75 -8.33
C SER A 385 -9.04 -10.54 -7.96
N TYR A 386 -10.33 -10.80 -7.78
CA TYR A 386 -11.25 -9.87 -7.17
C TYR A 386 -11.11 -9.91 -5.64
N MET A 387 -11.07 -8.74 -5.02
CA MET A 387 -11.16 -8.60 -3.57
C MET A 387 -12.43 -7.83 -3.23
N ASP A 388 -13.25 -8.43 -2.38
CA ASP A 388 -14.52 -7.89 -1.91
C ASP A 388 -14.35 -6.86 -0.78
N ALA A 389 -13.40 -5.94 -0.95
CA ALA A 389 -13.16 -4.80 -0.07
C ALA A 389 -12.55 -3.63 -0.85
N GLY A 390 -12.76 -2.42 -0.35
CA GLY A 390 -12.25 -1.18 -0.94
C GLY A 390 -11.30 -0.45 -0.01
N PHE A 391 -10.44 0.37 -0.61
CA PHE A 391 -9.44 1.16 0.10
C PHE A 391 -9.41 2.60 -0.42
N SER A 392 -9.13 3.57 0.43
CA SER A 392 -9.10 5.01 0.08
C SER A 392 -7.70 5.58 -0.15
N ALA A 393 -6.66 4.88 0.30
CA ALA A 393 -5.26 5.18 -0.01
C ALA A 393 -4.39 3.90 0.08
N PHE A 394 -3.24 3.93 -0.58
CA PHE A 394 -2.22 2.87 -0.56
C PHE A 394 -0.82 3.49 -0.48
N THR A 395 0.15 2.78 0.11
CA THR A 395 1.58 3.12 -0.01
C THR A 395 2.47 1.92 0.34
N ASN A 396 3.72 1.91 -0.13
CA ASN A 396 4.75 1.04 0.44
C ASN A 396 5.51 1.85 1.49
N PHE A 397 5.46 1.40 2.74
CA PHE A 397 6.19 2.00 3.83
C PHE A 397 7.42 1.14 4.15
N THR A 398 8.59 1.77 4.16
CA THR A 398 9.82 1.07 4.57
C THR A 398 10.04 1.34 6.04
N LYS A 399 9.77 0.33 6.88
CA LYS A 399 10.09 0.39 8.29
C LYS A 399 11.61 0.32 8.45
N LYS A 400 12.16 1.21 9.25
CA LYS A 400 13.59 1.28 9.54
C LYS A 400 13.76 1.00 11.03
N ASP A 401 14.39 -0.12 11.36
CA ASP A 401 14.65 -0.54 12.75
C ASP A 401 15.99 0.02 13.30
N TYR A 402 16.48 1.15 12.76
CA TYR A 402 17.71 1.78 13.25
C TYR A 402 17.40 2.77 14.36
N THR A 403 18.15 2.67 15.45
CA THR A 403 18.16 3.65 16.53
C THR A 403 19.11 4.80 16.15
N SER A 404 18.65 6.05 16.10
CA SER A 404 19.55 7.18 15.84
C SER A 404 20.54 7.36 16.99
N LEU A 405 21.71 7.98 16.76
CA LEU A 405 22.69 8.19 17.83
C LEU A 405 22.09 8.94 19.03
N GLY A 406 21.28 9.97 18.78
CA GLY A 406 20.59 10.69 19.85
C GLY A 406 19.62 9.81 20.65
N GLU A 407 18.94 8.86 20.00
CA GLU A 407 18.06 7.90 20.68
C GLU A 407 18.84 6.82 21.43
N TRP A 408 19.96 6.38 20.86
CA TRP A 408 20.88 5.48 21.54
C TRP A 408 21.42 6.12 22.83
N LEU A 409 21.69 7.44 22.79
CA LEU A 409 22.15 8.22 23.94
C LEU A 409 21.07 8.43 25.01
N THR A 410 19.83 8.79 24.64
CA THR A 410 18.79 9.13 25.64
C THR A 410 17.98 7.94 26.12
N THR A 411 17.68 6.97 25.24
CA THR A 411 16.63 5.97 25.48
C THR A 411 17.18 4.57 25.65
N SER A 412 18.27 4.23 24.94
CA SER A 412 18.88 2.89 25.04
C SER A 412 19.91 2.78 26.18
N ASN A 413 20.60 3.89 26.50
CA ASN A 413 21.70 3.89 27.47
C ASN A 413 21.62 5.01 28.52
N TYR A 414 20.59 5.88 28.47
CA TYR A 414 20.33 6.93 29.48
C TYR A 414 21.54 7.85 29.79
N ILE A 415 22.39 8.11 28.78
CA ILE A 415 23.60 8.94 28.91
C ILE A 415 23.22 10.43 28.96
N CYS A 416 22.24 10.86 28.15
CA CYS A 416 21.74 12.23 28.11
C CYS A 416 20.27 12.29 28.51
N SER A 417 19.82 13.43 29.06
CA SER A 417 18.38 13.64 29.23
C SER A 417 17.73 14.01 27.90
N ASP A 418 16.44 13.74 27.76
CA ASP A 418 15.70 14.15 26.56
C ASP A 418 15.84 15.66 26.32
N ALA A 419 15.86 16.48 27.39
CA ALA A 419 16.01 17.93 27.29
C ALA A 419 17.35 18.38 26.66
N ASP A 420 18.44 17.63 26.88
CA ASP A 420 19.77 17.97 26.36
C ASP A 420 19.93 17.63 24.87
N VAL A 421 19.12 16.67 24.39
CA VAL A 421 19.04 16.31 22.97
C VAL A 421 17.87 17.05 22.28
N ALA A 422 16.96 17.67 23.05
CA ALA A 422 15.69 18.25 22.59
C ALA A 422 15.75 19.64 21.96
N TYR A 423 16.85 20.07 21.33
CA TYR A 423 16.78 21.27 20.49
C TYR A 423 15.93 21.10 19.21
N ALA A 424 15.19 19.99 19.05
CA ALA A 424 14.34 19.72 17.88
C ALA A 424 13.03 18.95 18.12
N ARG A 425 12.61 18.65 19.36
CA ARG A 425 11.43 17.80 19.62
C ARG A 425 10.22 18.54 20.22
N ASP A 426 9.79 19.64 19.60
CA ASP A 426 8.55 20.32 19.99
C ASP A 426 7.43 20.11 18.95
N SER A 427 6.70 19.03 19.14
CA SER A 427 5.27 18.93 18.81
C SER A 427 4.67 17.77 19.61
N THR A 428 3.79 18.07 20.56
CA THR A 428 3.08 17.06 21.37
C THR A 428 2.32 16.08 20.49
N GLU A 429 2.72 14.81 20.50
CA GLU A 429 1.95 13.72 19.92
C GLU A 429 0.66 13.50 20.71
N GLY A 430 -0.42 13.10 20.04
CA GLY A 430 -1.73 13.00 20.67
C GLY A 430 -1.76 11.89 21.72
N SER A 431 -2.04 12.26 22.98
CA SER A 431 -2.09 11.35 24.12
C SER A 431 -3.25 10.35 24.03
N THR A 432 -2.93 9.07 24.21
CA THR A 432 -3.59 8.15 25.17
C THR A 432 -2.79 6.83 25.21
N VAL A 433 -1.80 6.74 26.11
CA VAL A 433 -1.08 5.48 26.37
C VAL A 433 -2.10 4.39 26.72
N CYS A 434 -2.01 3.25 26.04
CA CYS A 434 -2.83 2.10 26.36
C CYS A 434 -2.53 1.62 27.77
N VAL A 435 -3.54 1.65 28.64
CA VAL A 435 -3.41 1.24 30.03
C VAL A 435 -3.07 -0.25 30.06
N GLY A 436 -1.80 -0.52 30.29
CA GLY A 436 -1.23 -1.86 30.42
C GLY A 436 0.25 -1.70 30.76
N GLU A 437 0.55 -1.46 32.03
CA GLU A 437 1.84 -1.63 32.71
C GLU A 437 3.16 -1.35 31.95
N ALA A 438 3.16 -0.51 30.92
CA ALA A 438 4.34 0.27 30.61
C ALA A 438 4.41 1.34 31.69
N VAL A 439 4.92 0.96 32.86
CA VAL A 439 5.63 1.90 33.70
C VAL A 439 6.81 2.35 32.83
N PHE A 440 6.60 3.39 32.04
CA PHE A 440 7.71 4.29 31.80
C PHE A 440 8.13 4.69 33.20
N ASP A 441 9.34 4.30 33.58
CA ASP A 441 9.91 4.73 34.84
C ASP A 441 9.92 6.26 34.80
N THR A 442 8.92 6.85 35.43
CA THR A 442 8.81 8.30 35.58
C THR A 442 9.64 8.76 36.76
N ALA A 443 10.36 7.86 37.45
CA ALA A 443 11.60 8.28 38.08
C ALA A 443 12.55 8.56 36.91
N PRO A 444 12.83 9.83 36.58
CA PRO A 444 13.97 10.07 35.74
C PRO A 444 15.13 9.48 36.54
N ASN A 445 15.81 8.48 35.99
CA ASN A 445 17.24 8.43 36.23
C ASN A 445 17.75 9.71 35.60
N THR A 446 17.61 10.84 36.31
CA THR A 446 18.08 12.13 35.86
C THR A 446 19.57 11.91 35.71
N PRO A 447 20.11 11.84 34.48
CA PRO A 447 21.55 11.69 34.35
C PRO A 447 22.11 12.91 35.07
N THR A 448 22.95 12.65 36.07
CA THR A 448 23.64 13.72 36.75
C THR A 448 24.68 14.20 35.74
N LEU A 449 24.27 15.16 34.90
CA LEU A 449 25.05 15.86 33.88
C LEU A 449 26.23 16.57 34.52
N THR A 450 27.20 15.81 34.98
CA THR A 450 28.51 16.35 35.25
C THR A 450 29.39 16.14 34.02
N ASN A 451 29.27 15.02 33.28
CA ASN A 451 30.05 14.74 32.06
C ASN A 451 29.40 13.68 31.14
N ILE A 452 29.47 13.87 29.82
CA ILE A 452 28.91 12.94 28.79
C ILE A 452 29.86 11.77 28.52
N TYR A 453 31.17 12.02 28.60
CA TYR A 453 32.19 11.08 28.17
C TYR A 453 32.62 10.12 29.28
N SER A 454 32.68 10.60 30.52
CA SER A 454 33.08 9.80 31.69
C SER A 454 32.33 10.18 32.97
N THR A 455 31.95 9.21 33.79
CA THR A 455 31.43 9.47 35.16
C THR A 455 32.53 9.63 36.21
N ASP A 456 33.79 9.31 35.87
CA ASP A 456 34.92 9.43 36.79
C ASP A 456 35.66 10.76 36.60
N LEU A 457 36.16 11.31 37.70
CA LEU A 457 36.94 12.56 37.74
C LEU A 457 38.35 12.28 38.29
N LEU A 458 39.37 12.78 37.59
CA LEU A 458 40.74 12.80 38.07
C LEU A 458 41.10 14.20 38.56
N THR A 459 41.77 14.27 39.70
CA THR A 459 42.40 15.51 40.16
C THR A 459 43.85 15.53 39.69
N ILE A 460 44.18 16.47 38.80
CA ILE A 460 45.55 16.70 38.36
C ILE A 460 46.14 17.78 39.27
N SER A 461 47.14 17.39 40.06
CA SER A 461 47.94 18.33 40.87
C SER A 461 49.29 18.53 40.21
N ASP A 462 49.68 19.79 40.00
CA ASP A 462 51.04 20.16 39.62
C ASP A 462 51.88 20.34 40.90
N ASP A 463 52.92 19.52 41.06
CA ASP A 463 53.86 19.60 42.20
C ASP A 463 54.57 20.97 42.29
N GLY A 464 54.58 21.75 41.20
CA GLY A 464 55.11 23.11 41.14
C GLY A 464 54.18 24.21 41.70
N PHE A 465 52.89 23.92 41.87
CA PHE A 465 51.88 24.87 42.36
C PHE A 465 50.96 24.20 43.39
N SER A 466 51.44 24.10 44.64
CA SER A 466 50.66 23.56 45.74
C SER A 466 49.40 24.39 45.99
N GLY A 467 48.24 23.84 45.63
CA GLY A 467 46.92 24.45 45.83
C GLY A 467 46.08 24.61 44.56
N ASP A 468 46.65 24.37 43.38
CA ASP A 468 45.95 24.52 42.09
C ASP A 468 45.57 23.14 41.50
N ASN A 469 44.63 22.48 42.18
CA ASN A 469 44.13 21.18 41.76
C ASN A 469 43.09 21.36 40.64
N LEU A 470 43.42 20.92 39.43
CA LEU A 470 42.47 20.91 38.32
C LEU A 470 41.69 19.59 38.34
N ILE A 471 40.38 19.66 38.52
CA ILE A 471 39.50 18.49 38.40
C ILE A 471 39.10 18.36 36.93
N THR A 472 39.43 17.22 36.32
CA THR A 472 39.09 16.91 34.92
C THR A 472 38.52 15.50 34.80
N GLU A 473 37.97 15.15 33.65
CA GLU A 473 37.42 13.81 33.37
C GLU A 473 38.52 12.74 33.39
N ASP A 474 38.28 11.59 34.04
CA ASP A 474 39.13 10.41 33.93
C ASP A 474 38.58 9.45 32.87
N TRP A 475 39.20 9.47 31.69
CA TRP A 475 38.80 8.62 30.56
C TRP A 475 39.34 7.20 30.66
N THR A 476 40.23 6.93 31.62
CA THR A 476 40.92 5.64 31.77
C THR A 476 40.33 4.78 32.88
N ALA A 477 39.66 5.39 33.85
CA ALA A 477 39.00 4.70 34.96
C ALA A 477 37.56 4.25 34.65
N ASP A 478 36.84 4.97 33.78
CA ASP A 478 35.40 4.84 33.58
C ASP A 478 34.96 3.69 32.64
N SER A 479 35.60 2.53 32.80
CA SER A 479 35.37 1.35 31.96
C SER A 479 34.13 0.53 32.36
N THR A 480 33.43 0.90 33.43
CA THR A 480 32.32 0.10 34.00
C THR A 480 30.98 0.83 34.09
N SER A 481 30.91 2.11 33.74
CA SER A 481 29.67 2.90 33.86
C SER A 481 28.75 2.70 32.66
N SER A 482 27.52 2.22 32.90
CA SER A 482 26.48 2.20 31.86
C SER A 482 25.83 3.57 31.63
N LEU A 483 26.32 4.62 32.30
CA LEU A 483 25.77 5.99 32.26
C LEU A 483 26.67 6.98 31.51
N SER A 484 27.83 6.54 31.01
CA SER A 484 28.73 7.34 30.18
C SER A 484 28.87 6.77 28.77
N LEU A 485 29.31 7.60 27.82
CA LEU A 485 29.61 7.15 26.47
C LEU A 485 30.77 6.16 26.46
N TYR A 486 31.83 6.42 27.24
CA TYR A 486 33.02 5.57 27.29
C TYR A 486 32.74 4.21 27.91
N GLY A 487 31.95 4.12 28.99
CA GLY A 487 31.60 2.83 29.58
C GLY A 487 30.62 2.00 28.73
N ASN A 488 29.72 2.63 27.97
CA ASN A 488 28.82 1.92 27.04
C ASN A 488 29.51 1.44 25.76
N LEU A 489 30.41 2.25 25.21
CA LEU A 489 31.18 1.88 24.02
C LEU A 489 32.35 0.97 24.39
N GLY A 490 33.06 1.24 25.47
CA GLY A 490 34.26 0.51 25.88
C GLY A 490 35.27 0.41 24.74
N SER A 491 35.51 -0.81 24.26
CA SER A 491 36.36 -1.12 23.09
C SER A 491 35.56 -1.40 21.80
N LYS A 492 34.23 -1.30 21.84
CA LYS A 492 33.36 -1.52 20.68
C LYS A 492 33.61 -0.46 19.63
N THR A 493 33.87 -0.91 18.41
CA THR A 493 33.88 -0.06 17.22
C THR A 493 32.44 0.23 16.76
N PHE A 494 32.25 1.22 15.88
CA PHE A 494 30.95 1.40 15.21
C PHE A 494 30.46 0.14 14.49
N ALA A 495 31.38 -0.70 14.00
CA ALA A 495 31.04 -1.99 13.40
C ALA A 495 30.48 -2.99 14.44
N ASP A 496 30.95 -2.94 15.68
CA ASP A 496 30.46 -3.76 16.80
C ASP A 496 29.13 -3.25 17.38
N ILE A 497 28.69 -2.04 17.00
CA ILE A 497 27.35 -1.51 17.30
C ILE A 497 26.38 -1.89 16.17
N CYS A 498 26.84 -1.82 14.91
CA CYS A 498 26.08 -2.16 13.71
C CYS A 498 26.13 -3.67 13.37
N THR A 499 25.82 -4.54 14.34
CA THR A 499 26.04 -6.01 14.24
C THR A 499 25.05 -6.77 13.35
N GLN A 500 23.93 -6.14 12.98
CA GLN A 500 22.95 -6.71 12.06
C GLN A 500 22.83 -5.82 10.83
N THR A 501 22.94 -6.44 9.65
CA THR A 501 22.25 -5.91 8.48
C THR A 501 20.76 -5.88 8.84
N CYS A 502 20.19 -4.70 9.05
CA CYS A 502 18.75 -4.57 9.23
C CYS A 502 18.14 -4.52 7.83
N PRO A 503 17.59 -5.62 7.30
CA PRO A 503 16.95 -5.57 6.00
C PRO A 503 15.80 -4.57 6.06
N ASP A 504 15.63 -3.82 4.98
CA ASP A 504 14.49 -2.93 4.83
C ASP A 504 13.19 -3.75 4.87
N ASP A 505 12.37 -3.51 5.89
CA ASP A 505 11.08 -4.16 6.04
C ASP A 505 10.02 -3.35 5.30
N ILE A 506 9.78 -3.72 4.04
CA ILE A 506 8.78 -3.10 3.18
C ILE A 506 7.40 -3.63 3.55
N ARG A 507 6.57 -2.75 4.09
CA ARG A 507 5.17 -2.98 4.44
C ARG A 507 4.28 -2.34 3.39
N PHE A 508 3.40 -3.12 2.77
CA PHE A 508 2.33 -2.56 1.94
C PHE A 508 1.18 -2.12 2.85
N LEU A 509 0.86 -0.83 2.83
CA LEU A 509 -0.15 -0.21 3.68
C LEU A 509 -1.35 0.25 2.86
N MET A 510 -2.53 0.18 3.48
CA MET A 510 -3.81 0.50 2.84
C MET A 510 -4.76 1.13 3.86
N VAL A 511 -5.60 2.07 3.45
CA VAL A 511 -6.67 2.60 4.32
C VAL A 511 -7.96 1.88 4.00
N SER A 512 -8.49 1.12 4.95
CA SER A 512 -9.77 0.42 4.79
C SER A 512 -10.93 1.42 4.78
N VAL A 513 -11.83 1.36 3.79
CA VAL A 513 -13.01 2.26 3.76
C VAL A 513 -14.10 1.88 4.79
N ILE A 514 -14.00 0.69 5.41
CA ILE A 514 -15.01 0.17 6.35
C ILE A 514 -14.88 0.87 7.69
N ASP A 515 -13.64 1.01 8.17
CA ASP A 515 -13.30 1.57 9.47
C ASP A 515 -12.29 2.73 9.38
N ASN A 516 -11.87 3.13 8.18
CA ASN A 516 -11.01 4.29 7.92
C ASN A 516 -9.71 4.29 8.72
N CYS A 517 -9.20 3.10 9.00
CA CYS A 517 -7.93 2.88 9.71
C CYS A 517 -6.89 2.36 8.72
N ILE A 518 -5.63 2.65 8.99
CA ILE A 518 -4.49 2.16 8.21
C ILE A 518 -4.25 0.69 8.56
N LYS A 519 -4.23 -0.15 7.53
CA LYS A 519 -4.01 -1.59 7.61
C LYS A 519 -2.72 -1.95 6.90
N GLU A 520 -2.16 -3.08 7.27
CA GLU A 520 -1.04 -3.71 6.57
C GLU A 520 -1.47 -5.04 5.93
N ASP A 521 -0.94 -5.32 4.73
CA ASP A 521 -1.09 -6.61 4.04
C ASP A 521 -0.21 -7.62 4.80
N ALA A 522 -0.86 -8.34 5.72
CA ALA A 522 -0.22 -9.24 6.66
C ALA A 522 -0.62 -10.68 6.37
N ASP A 523 0.26 -11.65 6.70
CA ASP A 523 -0.02 -13.08 6.57
C ASP A 523 -1.01 -13.58 7.63
N VAL A 524 -2.23 -13.05 7.55
CA VAL A 524 -3.37 -13.37 8.40
C VAL A 524 -4.56 -13.75 7.53
N TYR A 525 -5.49 -14.56 8.03
CA TYR A 525 -6.65 -15.03 7.25
C TYR A 525 -7.96 -14.41 7.74
N TYR A 526 -7.88 -13.17 8.22
CA TYR A 526 -8.98 -12.34 8.67
C TYR A 526 -8.79 -10.90 8.22
N ARG A 527 -9.84 -10.10 8.34
CA ARG A 527 -9.82 -8.66 8.03
C ARG A 527 -10.09 -7.91 9.32
N GLU A 528 -9.05 -7.39 9.95
CA GLU A 528 -9.20 -6.73 11.23
C GLU A 528 -9.85 -5.36 11.07
N ASN A 529 -10.93 -5.13 11.82
CA ASN A 529 -11.66 -3.85 11.80
C ASN A 529 -11.61 -3.21 13.19
N CYS A 530 -11.44 -1.88 13.23
CA CYS A 530 -11.56 -1.09 14.45
C CYS A 530 -13.04 -0.76 14.69
N LYS A 531 -13.63 -1.37 15.72
CA LYS A 531 -15.02 -1.17 16.15
C LYS A 531 -15.21 0.09 17.00
N ASN A 532 -14.26 0.36 17.89
CA ASN A 532 -14.28 1.56 18.70
C ASN A 532 -12.97 2.30 18.50
N LYS A 533 -13.04 3.55 18.07
CA LYS A 533 -11.91 4.39 17.69
C LYS A 533 -11.34 5.24 18.83
N THR A 534 -11.73 4.99 20.09
CA THR A 534 -11.24 5.76 21.23
C THR A 534 -9.96 5.15 21.83
N GLY A 535 -8.96 5.98 22.11
CA GLY A 535 -7.75 5.60 22.84
C GLY A 535 -6.87 4.60 22.09
N CYS A 536 -7.09 3.30 22.35
CA CYS A 536 -6.28 2.18 21.86
C CYS A 536 -6.88 1.42 20.69
N GLY A 537 -8.09 1.78 20.28
CA GLY A 537 -8.88 1.00 19.37
C GLY A 537 -9.42 -0.28 20.02
N ILE A 538 -10.65 -0.66 19.70
CA ILE A 538 -11.16 -2.02 19.95
C ILE A 538 -11.29 -2.71 18.62
N TYR A 539 -10.53 -3.79 18.42
CA TYR A 539 -10.46 -4.49 17.14
C TYR A 539 -11.27 -5.78 17.16
N GLU A 540 -11.88 -6.09 16.03
CA GLU A 540 -12.50 -7.38 15.77
C GLU A 540 -11.87 -8.08 14.57
N LYS A 541 -11.89 -9.41 14.64
CA LYS A 541 -11.40 -10.31 13.59
C LYS A 541 -12.59 -11.12 13.05
N PRO A 542 -13.49 -10.49 12.28
CA PRO A 542 -14.69 -11.14 11.77
C PRO A 542 -14.34 -12.38 10.95
N ASN A 543 -15.13 -13.45 11.13
CA ASN A 543 -14.96 -14.71 10.40
C ASN A 543 -15.70 -14.72 9.04
N ASN A 544 -15.79 -13.56 8.39
CA ASN A 544 -16.51 -13.40 7.11
C ASN A 544 -15.58 -13.44 5.89
N TYR A 545 -14.28 -13.64 6.10
CA TYR A 545 -13.31 -13.68 5.01
C TYR A 545 -13.43 -14.97 4.20
N LYS A 546 -14.03 -14.87 3.01
CA LYS A 546 -14.31 -15.99 2.11
C LYS A 546 -13.50 -15.88 0.82
N SER A 547 -12.81 -16.94 0.44
CA SER A 547 -12.18 -17.07 -0.88
C SER A 547 -13.03 -17.95 -1.78
N ILE A 548 -13.19 -17.58 -3.06
CA ILE A 548 -14.08 -18.27 -4.02
C ILE A 548 -13.35 -18.51 -5.32
N LEU A 549 -13.34 -19.77 -5.77
CA LEU A 549 -12.88 -20.16 -7.09
C LEU A 549 -14.01 -20.85 -7.83
N ARG A 550 -14.43 -20.29 -8.96
CA ARG A 550 -15.58 -20.77 -9.74
C ARG A 550 -15.19 -21.09 -11.17
N SER A 551 -15.60 -22.27 -11.62
CA SER A 551 -15.26 -22.78 -12.94
C SER A 551 -16.10 -22.17 -14.06
N PRO A 552 -15.62 -22.20 -15.32
CA PRO A 552 -16.47 -22.08 -16.49
C PRO A 552 -17.38 -23.30 -16.69
N ALA A 553 -18.13 -23.30 -17.79
CA ALA A 553 -18.93 -24.45 -18.20
C ALA A 553 -18.03 -25.63 -18.59
N LEU A 554 -17.96 -26.64 -17.73
CA LEU A 554 -17.14 -27.83 -17.94
C LEU A 554 -17.85 -28.79 -18.90
N ARG A 555 -17.38 -28.81 -20.14
CA ARG A 555 -17.96 -29.63 -21.22
C ARG A 555 -17.19 -30.92 -21.49
N PHE A 556 -15.97 -31.08 -20.97
CA PHE A 556 -15.14 -32.28 -21.09
C PHE A 556 -15.04 -32.80 -22.54
N ASN A 557 -14.82 -31.89 -23.50
CA ASN A 557 -14.75 -32.15 -24.95
C ASN A 557 -15.99 -32.85 -25.57
N SER A 558 -17.13 -32.87 -24.87
CA SER A 558 -18.34 -33.56 -25.33
C SER A 558 -19.59 -32.69 -25.15
N PRO A 559 -19.72 -31.54 -25.84
CA PRO A 559 -20.74 -30.52 -25.57
C PRO A 559 -22.19 -31.01 -25.66
N LYS A 560 -22.47 -32.02 -26.51
CA LYS A 560 -23.83 -32.52 -26.76
C LYS A 560 -24.30 -33.59 -25.77
N ASN A 561 -23.38 -34.34 -25.17
CA ASN A 561 -23.73 -35.47 -24.33
C ASN A 561 -23.84 -35.08 -22.85
N ASN A 562 -24.67 -35.81 -22.11
CA ASN A 562 -24.70 -35.72 -20.66
C ASN A 562 -23.42 -36.30 -20.07
N LYS A 563 -22.94 -35.67 -18.99
CA LYS A 563 -21.81 -36.14 -18.20
C LYS A 563 -22.28 -36.46 -16.80
N LEU A 564 -21.65 -37.45 -16.20
CA LEU A 564 -21.86 -37.83 -14.80
C LEU A 564 -20.56 -37.60 -14.04
N LEU A 565 -20.54 -36.59 -13.17
CA LEU A 565 -19.44 -36.31 -12.26
C LEU A 565 -19.51 -37.27 -11.08
N LYS A 566 -18.46 -38.07 -10.92
CA LYS A 566 -18.33 -39.11 -9.88
C LYS A 566 -17.55 -38.62 -8.66
N ALA A 567 -16.60 -37.73 -8.88
CA ALA A 567 -15.77 -37.19 -7.81
C ALA A 567 -15.12 -35.87 -8.20
N LEU A 568 -14.84 -35.06 -7.19
CA LEU A 568 -13.95 -33.90 -7.29
C LEU A 568 -12.91 -34.03 -6.19
N THR A 569 -11.65 -33.82 -6.53
CA THR A 569 -10.54 -33.77 -5.56
C THR A 569 -9.84 -32.42 -5.66
N VAL A 570 -9.62 -31.79 -4.52
CA VAL A 570 -8.77 -30.60 -4.39
C VAL A 570 -7.45 -31.05 -3.76
N GLU A 571 -6.35 -30.78 -4.46
CA GLU A 571 -4.99 -30.97 -3.95
C GLU A 571 -4.47 -29.64 -3.42
N PHE A 572 -3.98 -29.66 -2.19
CA PHE A 572 -3.54 -28.45 -1.52
C PHE A 572 -2.41 -28.70 -0.52
N GLU A 573 -1.76 -27.61 -0.17
CA GLU A 573 -0.76 -27.51 0.88
C GLU A 573 -1.28 -26.52 1.94
N HIS A 574 -0.93 -26.76 3.21
CA HIS A 574 -1.32 -25.88 4.30
C HIS A 574 -0.21 -25.83 5.35
N ASP A 575 -0.19 -24.72 6.09
CA ASP A 575 0.70 -24.57 7.26
C ASP A 575 0.25 -25.52 8.38
N THR A 576 1.01 -26.59 8.60
CA THR A 576 0.72 -27.65 9.57
C THR A 576 0.67 -27.16 11.01
N THR A 577 1.28 -26.00 11.30
CA THR A 577 1.27 -25.38 12.62
C THR A 577 -0.04 -24.65 12.94
N LYS A 578 -0.87 -24.39 11.92
CA LYS A 578 -2.13 -23.65 12.05
C LYS A 578 -3.30 -24.59 11.70
N LYS A 579 -4.37 -24.54 12.49
CA LYS A 579 -5.63 -25.21 12.11
C LYS A 579 -6.10 -24.66 10.76
N GLY A 580 -6.33 -25.52 9.79
CA GLY A 580 -6.78 -25.08 8.48
C GLY A 580 -8.22 -24.55 8.49
N GLY A 581 -8.58 -23.85 7.42
CA GLY A 581 -9.95 -23.40 7.17
C GLY A 581 -10.90 -24.55 6.80
N THR A 582 -12.16 -24.21 6.54
CA THR A 582 -13.15 -25.15 6.00
C THR A 582 -13.28 -24.94 4.49
N ILE A 583 -13.21 -26.02 3.72
CA ILE A 583 -13.40 -26.02 2.28
C ILE A 583 -14.81 -26.52 1.97
N ASP A 584 -15.64 -25.60 1.49
CA ASP A 584 -16.96 -25.89 0.96
C ASP A 584 -16.90 -26.13 -0.54
N LEU A 585 -17.72 -27.08 -1.00
CA LEU A 585 -17.86 -27.40 -2.41
C LEU A 585 -19.32 -27.27 -2.83
N ARG A 586 -19.55 -26.56 -3.93
CA ARG A 586 -20.82 -26.58 -4.65
C ARG A 586 -20.60 -27.06 -6.08
N ILE A 587 -21.50 -27.92 -6.56
CA ILE A 587 -21.50 -28.41 -7.92
C ILE A 587 -22.73 -27.89 -8.65
N GLY A 588 -22.50 -27.30 -9.81
CA GLY A 588 -23.55 -26.79 -10.67
C GLY A 588 -23.80 -27.74 -11.83
N ASN A 589 -25.05 -27.87 -12.25
CA ASN A 589 -25.40 -28.54 -13.50
C ASN A 589 -26.38 -27.68 -14.34
N SER A 590 -26.27 -27.79 -15.67
CA SER A 590 -27.18 -27.13 -16.60
C SER A 590 -27.29 -27.87 -17.94
N ALA A 591 -28.43 -27.72 -18.60
CA ALA A 591 -28.65 -28.18 -19.97
C ALA A 591 -27.94 -27.31 -21.02
N GLN A 592 -27.71 -26.03 -20.72
CA GLN A 592 -27.04 -25.06 -21.60
C GLN A 592 -25.81 -24.47 -20.90
N ALA A 593 -24.91 -23.85 -21.65
CA ALA A 593 -23.83 -23.08 -21.02
C ALA A 593 -24.44 -21.79 -20.48
N VAL A 594 -24.26 -21.56 -19.19
CA VAL A 594 -24.84 -20.44 -18.45
C VAL A 594 -23.73 -19.80 -17.63
N ASP A 595 -23.84 -18.50 -17.43
CA ASP A 595 -22.87 -17.76 -16.63
C ASP A 595 -23.10 -18.07 -15.14
N PRO A 596 -22.16 -18.73 -14.45
CA PRO A 596 -22.36 -19.13 -13.07
C PRO A 596 -22.30 -17.95 -12.08
N ASN A 597 -21.96 -16.75 -12.55
CA ASN A 597 -21.98 -15.50 -11.78
C ASN A 597 -23.34 -14.79 -11.81
N LYS A 598 -24.26 -15.17 -12.71
CA LYS A 598 -25.56 -14.51 -12.89
C LYS A 598 -26.70 -15.35 -12.33
N THR A 599 -27.65 -14.68 -11.69
CA THR A 599 -28.87 -15.32 -11.17
C THR A 599 -29.84 -15.60 -12.32
N GLY A 600 -30.30 -16.86 -12.49
CA GLY A 600 -31.27 -17.22 -13.53
C GLY A 600 -31.65 -18.71 -13.56
N CYS A 601 -32.73 -19.05 -14.26
CA CYS A 601 -33.39 -20.36 -14.24
C CYS A 601 -32.63 -21.53 -14.92
N GLY A 602 -31.34 -21.37 -15.24
CA GLY A 602 -30.58 -22.35 -16.02
C GLY A 602 -29.59 -23.20 -15.23
N LEU A 603 -29.08 -22.70 -14.10
CA LEU A 603 -28.03 -23.35 -13.31
C LEU A 603 -28.59 -23.85 -11.98
N GLN A 604 -28.53 -25.15 -11.75
CA GLN A 604 -28.88 -25.73 -10.45
C GLN A 604 -27.61 -26.03 -9.66
N TRP A 605 -27.49 -25.41 -8.50
CA TRP A 605 -26.38 -25.65 -7.57
C TRP A 605 -26.78 -26.66 -6.49
N ARG A 606 -25.93 -27.65 -6.27
CA ARG A 606 -25.99 -28.54 -5.10
C ARG A 606 -24.76 -28.31 -4.23
N SER A 607 -25.01 -27.95 -2.97
CA SER A 607 -23.96 -27.89 -1.96
C SER A 607 -23.62 -29.28 -1.46
N VAL A 608 -22.34 -29.53 -1.24
CA VAL A 608 -21.81 -30.75 -0.64
C VAL A 608 -21.27 -30.39 0.73
N THR A 609 -21.28 -31.33 1.67
CA THR A 609 -20.74 -31.13 3.01
C THR A 609 -19.30 -30.61 2.94
N GLY A 610 -19.06 -29.45 3.57
CA GLY A 610 -17.73 -28.88 3.73
C GLY A 610 -16.81 -29.83 4.48
N LYS A 611 -15.52 -29.74 4.18
CA LYS A 611 -14.48 -30.52 4.87
C LYS A 611 -13.49 -29.57 5.51
N ASP A 612 -13.20 -29.81 6.77
CA ASP A 612 -12.15 -29.08 7.48
C ASP A 612 -10.78 -29.55 6.99
N VAL A 613 -9.87 -28.60 6.83
CA VAL A 613 -8.44 -28.88 6.63
C VAL A 613 -7.84 -29.21 8.00
N ALA A 614 -7.54 -30.48 8.22
CA ALA A 614 -7.01 -30.97 9.49
C ALA A 614 -5.51 -30.64 9.61
N CYS A 615 -5.04 -30.27 10.81
CA CYS A 615 -3.60 -30.17 11.08
C CYS A 615 -2.96 -31.54 10.84
N VAL A 616 -2.05 -31.64 9.88
CA VAL A 616 -1.20 -32.83 9.75
C VAL A 616 0.02 -32.63 10.64
N THR A 617 0.10 -33.35 11.76
CA THR A 617 1.16 -33.21 12.77
C THR A 617 2.48 -33.89 12.37
N GLY A 618 2.92 -33.76 11.12
CA GLY A 618 4.17 -34.35 10.65
C GLY A 618 5.03 -33.35 9.88
N ASP A 619 6.26 -33.15 10.32
CA ASP A 619 7.30 -32.37 9.61
C ASP A 619 7.46 -32.92 8.19
N LYS A 620 7.10 -32.11 7.21
CA LYS A 620 7.41 -32.35 5.79
C LYS A 620 7.78 -31.03 5.14
N ASP A 621 8.98 -30.55 5.47
CA ASP A 621 9.66 -29.56 4.65
C ASP A 621 9.92 -30.17 3.28
N LEU A 622 9.14 -29.79 2.28
CA LEU A 622 9.38 -30.16 0.90
C LEU A 622 9.94 -28.97 0.12
N PRO A 623 10.83 -29.22 -0.85
CA PRO A 623 11.35 -28.15 -1.70
C PRO A 623 10.25 -27.56 -2.59
N PRO A 624 10.34 -26.26 -2.94
CA PRO A 624 9.39 -25.59 -3.83
C PRO A 624 9.16 -26.38 -5.14
N GLY A 625 7.91 -26.67 -5.46
CA GLY A 625 7.51 -27.43 -6.66
C GLY A 625 7.27 -28.92 -6.45
N SER A 626 7.33 -29.43 -5.21
CA SER A 626 6.83 -30.76 -4.86
C SER A 626 5.30 -30.86 -4.99
N ARG A 627 4.78 -32.09 -5.14
CA ARG A 627 3.33 -32.32 -5.13
C ARG A 627 2.73 -31.93 -3.77
N ALA A 628 1.49 -31.43 -3.81
CA ALA A 628 0.69 -31.19 -2.61
C ALA A 628 0.68 -32.42 -1.68
N VAL A 629 0.83 -32.14 -0.39
CA VAL A 629 0.92 -33.16 0.66
C VAL A 629 -0.46 -33.79 0.94
N GLU A 630 -1.55 -33.08 0.62
CA GLU A 630 -2.92 -33.45 1.00
C GLU A 630 -3.93 -33.38 -0.15
N GLU A 631 -4.94 -34.26 -0.05
CA GLU A 631 -6.05 -34.33 -1.00
C GLU A 631 -7.39 -34.39 -0.24
N LEU A 632 -8.34 -33.53 -0.60
CA LEU A 632 -9.73 -33.66 -0.18
C LEU A 632 -10.58 -34.11 -1.36
N THR A 633 -11.16 -35.31 -1.24
CA THR A 633 -12.02 -35.89 -2.29
C THR A 633 -13.48 -35.92 -1.86
N TRP A 634 -14.37 -35.39 -2.69
CA TRP A 634 -15.82 -35.51 -2.53
C TRP A 634 -16.36 -36.54 -3.53
N PRO A 635 -17.05 -37.60 -3.07
CA PRO A 635 -17.85 -38.43 -3.94
C PRO A 635 -19.09 -37.68 -4.40
N LEU A 636 -19.35 -37.67 -5.70
CA LEU A 636 -20.40 -36.91 -6.36
C LEU A 636 -21.24 -37.83 -7.26
N HIS A 637 -22.47 -37.42 -7.52
CA HIS A 637 -23.33 -38.07 -8.51
C HIS A 637 -24.14 -36.99 -9.23
N GLU A 638 -23.44 -36.06 -9.85
CA GLU A 638 -24.06 -34.91 -10.53
C GLU A 638 -24.08 -35.12 -12.04
N GLN A 639 -25.24 -34.96 -12.65
CA GLN A 639 -25.44 -35.16 -14.07
C GLN A 639 -25.86 -33.87 -14.78
N GLY A 640 -25.19 -33.56 -15.88
CA GLY A 640 -25.57 -32.41 -16.72
C GLY A 640 -24.83 -32.40 -18.06
N ARG A 641 -25.32 -31.60 -19.01
CA ARG A 641 -24.56 -31.31 -20.24
C ARG A 641 -23.44 -30.33 -19.96
N ASN A 642 -23.64 -29.40 -19.04
CA ASN A 642 -22.61 -28.48 -18.58
C ASN A 642 -22.52 -28.65 -17.06
N LEU A 643 -21.30 -28.90 -16.57
CA LEU A 643 -21.02 -29.03 -15.15
C LEU A 643 -20.20 -27.83 -14.68
N TYR A 644 -20.32 -27.48 -13.41
CA TYR A 644 -19.62 -26.36 -12.79
C TYR A 644 -19.15 -26.76 -11.40
N TYR A 645 -18.07 -26.16 -10.93
CA TYR A 645 -17.72 -26.20 -9.51
C TYR A 645 -17.53 -24.79 -8.95
N GLU A 646 -17.78 -24.68 -7.65
CA GLU A 646 -17.38 -23.56 -6.82
C GLU A 646 -16.69 -24.13 -5.58
N VAL A 647 -15.40 -23.83 -5.44
CA VAL A 647 -14.63 -24.11 -4.22
C VAL A 647 -14.62 -22.83 -3.40
N SER A 648 -15.07 -22.92 -2.15
CA SER A 648 -15.03 -21.80 -1.21
C SER A 648 -14.21 -22.16 0.02
N VAL A 649 -13.34 -21.26 0.46
CA VAL A 649 -12.52 -21.45 1.66
C VAL A 649 -12.91 -20.38 2.68
N TYR A 650 -13.20 -20.81 3.90
CA TYR A 650 -13.58 -19.95 5.03
C TYR A 650 -12.77 -20.26 6.27
N GLY A 651 -12.88 -19.39 7.28
CA GLY A 651 -12.21 -19.54 8.56
C GLY A 651 -11.08 -18.54 8.73
N THR A 652 -10.78 -18.17 9.97
CA THR A 652 -9.70 -17.23 10.31
C THR A 652 -8.31 -17.87 10.41
N LYS A 653 -8.19 -19.17 10.10
CA LYS A 653 -7.01 -19.97 10.40
C LYS A 653 -6.49 -20.71 9.14
N GLY A 654 -5.16 -20.73 9.01
CA GLY A 654 -4.40 -21.57 8.08
C GLY A 654 -4.24 -21.03 6.65
N GLN A 655 -3.00 -21.07 6.17
CA GLN A 655 -2.65 -20.94 4.76
C GLN A 655 -3.30 -22.08 3.97
N PHE A 656 -3.83 -21.77 2.79
CA PHE A 656 -4.36 -22.75 1.85
C PHE A 656 -3.74 -22.48 0.49
N GLU A 657 -2.94 -23.41 0.00
CA GLU A 657 -2.27 -23.33 -1.31
C GLU A 657 -2.79 -24.46 -2.19
N ALA A 658 -3.66 -24.12 -3.15
CA ALA A 658 -4.23 -25.09 -4.08
C ALA A 658 -3.25 -25.35 -5.23
N SER A 659 -2.86 -26.60 -5.41
CA SER A 659 -2.00 -27.02 -6.52
C SER A 659 -2.81 -27.57 -7.70
N ALA A 660 -3.96 -28.21 -7.45
CA ALA A 660 -4.77 -28.80 -8.50
C ALA A 660 -6.22 -29.04 -8.11
N ILE A 661 -7.07 -29.11 -9.14
CA ILE A 661 -8.43 -29.66 -9.03
C ILE A 661 -8.57 -30.80 -10.03
N ARG A 662 -8.92 -31.99 -9.53
CA ARG A 662 -9.15 -33.21 -10.30
C ARG A 662 -10.65 -33.54 -10.33
N LEU A 663 -11.19 -33.72 -11.52
CA LEU A 663 -12.59 -34.05 -11.78
C LEU A 663 -12.66 -35.44 -12.42
N TYR A 664 -13.43 -36.35 -11.82
CA TYR A 664 -13.64 -37.69 -12.36
C TYR A 664 -15.04 -37.76 -12.98
N ALA A 665 -15.13 -37.82 -14.31
CA ALA A 665 -16.40 -37.76 -15.02
C ALA A 665 -16.53 -38.82 -16.11
N GLU A 666 -17.76 -39.31 -16.29
CA GLU A 666 -18.16 -40.24 -17.35
C GLU A 666 -19.02 -39.52 -18.38
N THR A 667 -18.71 -39.66 -19.67
CA THR A 667 -19.63 -39.25 -20.73
C THR A 667 -20.67 -40.35 -20.92
N LYS A 668 -21.95 -40.03 -20.74
CA LYS A 668 -23.02 -40.97 -21.07
C LYS A 668 -23.19 -40.99 -22.58
N THR A 669 -22.98 -42.15 -23.20
CA THR A 669 -23.44 -42.41 -24.56
C THR A 669 -24.97 -42.33 -24.54
N SER A 670 -25.51 -41.48 -25.42
CA SER A 670 -26.96 -41.29 -25.60
C SER A 670 -27.69 -42.59 -25.89
#